data_AF-A0A921MQS9-F1
#
_entry.id   AF-A0A921MQS9-F1
#
_cell.length_a   1.000
_cell.length_b   1.000
_cell.length_c   1.000
_cell.angle_alpha   90.00
_cell.angle_beta   90.00
_cell.angle_gamma   90.00
#
_symmetry.space_group_name_H-M   'P 1'
#
loop_
_entity.id
_entity.type
_entity.pdbx_description
1 polymer ?
#
loop_
_entity_poly.entity_id
_entity_poly.type
_entity_poly.pdbx_seq_one_letter_code
_entity_poly.pdbx_strand_id
1 'polypeptide(L)'
;MRLHSKKYWACALLLTALFGACKEDDMTVGEGSVQLRVSVSDNVTVVTRAVDSGIYASMQTRIYSSKGLIRYYDAETPMPPTLNLASGAYHAFVLAGDSVPAAFNKPYYTGSTDFTVRGGETTSASVTCTIANTLATVAFDPSLDEVVSNYKVKIFTTSGELYFTPATVDSVGYFLFDTRDRSLGWTFEGEKTDGNSYTQSGIVEDVTRATKYAFSFNFDPESAATGGTFLDVKVNESTVDSTHNVIITQRPQIVGDKFNLGDPIYYETNSGSETALWINAATELKRAWISCDKLTALGFPTDSVDLLGTDEALIAKFQSRGISCQHTYQQEKDLSNTKITLAESLVKSLPSDEYTFTIQAVDKSGKDNTATLSIVVSDAIVVTEEPDRASIWAHRATLRGSLVKATSEPLSFQYRQTGTDSWTSVPATLSGSSLSAEVTGLTPGVTYEYQAVAGSQASVKTATFTTESATALPNSSFENWQTLSSSAMVLYGPGEEMFWDSGNHGSATLNKNVTTPDETYKHSGRYSVKMQSQFVGVLGIGKFAAGNLFVGQYLRTDGTDGVLSFGRPFTSRPTKLKGYIKYTPGTVDYSSTAELAKGATDIGSVYIAIGDWSEPIEIRTKDKKLFDKNDEKIIAYGEWDLTTATQGADGGLLEFEIPLDYRSLDRIPSYLVLVASASKYGDYFTGSSGSTMWIDDLELIYE
;
A
#
# COMPACT_ATOMS: atom_id res chain seq x y z
N MET A 1 -22.17 63.19 51.64
CA MET A 1 -23.65 63.21 51.63
C MET A 1 -24.14 61.77 51.71
N ARG A 2 -24.46 61.25 52.93
CA ARG A 2 -24.69 59.81 53.23
C ARG A 2 -23.44 58.92 52.96
N LEU A 3 -23.28 57.70 53.47
CA LEU A 3 -23.30 57.20 54.87
C LEU A 3 -22.44 55.89 54.83
N HIS A 4 -21.58 55.46 55.78
CA HIS A 4 -21.16 55.93 57.12
C HIS A 4 -19.69 55.43 57.38
N SER A 5 -19.05 55.18 58.56
CA SER A 5 -19.44 55.15 60.00
C SER A 5 -18.35 55.64 61.00
N LYS A 6 -17.54 54.74 61.59
CA LYS A 6 -16.57 54.83 62.71
C LYS A 6 -15.28 54.03 62.32
N LYS A 7 -14.07 54.18 62.87
CA LYS A 7 -13.61 54.75 64.17
C LYS A 7 -12.09 55.07 64.20
N TYR A 8 -11.70 56.05 65.03
CA TYR A 8 -10.39 56.30 65.69
C TYR A 8 -9.07 56.65 64.94
N TRP A 9 -8.73 57.95 65.05
CA TRP A 9 -7.42 58.58 65.36
C TRP A 9 -6.30 58.60 64.29
N ALA A 10 -5.65 59.76 64.15
CA ALA A 10 -4.80 60.16 63.01
C ALA A 10 -3.93 61.41 63.33
N CYS A 11 -3.16 61.90 62.33
CA CYS A 11 -2.35 63.14 62.31
C CYS A 11 -1.05 63.12 63.16
N ALA A 12 0.02 63.89 62.89
CA ALA A 12 0.49 64.70 61.73
C ALA A 12 2.03 64.91 61.88
N LEU A 13 2.89 64.75 60.85
CA LEU A 13 3.31 65.70 59.78
C LEU A 13 4.42 66.71 60.20
N LEU A 14 5.45 66.90 59.34
CA LEU A 14 6.55 67.92 59.29
C LEU A 14 7.92 67.72 60.03
N LEU A 15 8.93 67.30 59.24
CA LEU A 15 10.16 68.06 58.85
C LEU A 15 11.46 68.18 59.72
N THR A 16 12.62 68.07 59.01
CA THR A 16 13.98 68.66 59.19
C THR A 16 15.17 67.89 59.82
N ALA A 17 16.37 68.21 59.26
CA ALA A 17 17.78 67.84 59.57
C ALA A 17 18.19 66.35 59.44
N LEU A 18 19.30 65.91 58.81
CA LEU A 18 20.67 66.38 58.46
C LEU A 18 21.80 66.05 59.47
N PHE A 19 22.83 65.36 58.93
CA PHE A 19 24.07 64.86 59.56
C PHE A 19 23.90 63.81 60.69
N GLY A 20 24.78 62.81 60.85
CA GLY A 20 25.85 62.37 59.94
C GLY A 20 27.06 61.73 60.63
N ALA A 21 27.55 60.62 60.06
CA ALA A 21 28.87 60.01 60.27
C ALA A 21 29.18 59.34 61.64
N CYS A 22 29.95 58.26 61.72
CA CYS A 22 30.39 57.32 60.66
C CYS A 22 30.79 55.98 61.27
N LYS A 23 30.52 54.89 60.55
CA LYS A 23 31.52 53.84 60.35
C LYS A 23 31.23 53.09 59.05
N GLU A 24 32.20 53.07 58.14
CA GLU A 24 32.23 52.10 57.05
C GLU A 24 32.61 50.74 57.64
N ASP A 25 31.93 49.69 57.17
CA ASP A 25 32.57 48.39 56.96
C ASP A 25 32.31 48.04 55.49
N ASP A 26 33.39 47.81 54.75
CA ASP A 26 33.38 47.62 53.29
C ASP A 26 32.44 46.50 52.83
N MET A 27 31.61 46.79 51.83
CA MET A 27 31.26 45.74 50.85
C MET A 27 32.48 45.51 49.94
N THR A 28 33.49 44.85 50.49
CA THR A 28 34.59 44.30 49.71
C THR A 28 34.02 43.42 48.59
N VAL A 29 34.63 43.48 47.40
CA VAL A 29 34.34 42.50 46.34
C VAL A 29 35.06 41.20 46.68
N GLY A 30 34.63 40.57 47.78
CA GLY A 30 35.14 39.29 48.23
C GLY A 30 34.68 38.18 47.30
N GLU A 31 35.62 37.34 46.88
CA GLU A 31 35.29 36.04 46.30
C GLU A 31 34.75 35.11 47.39
N GLY A 32 33.75 34.31 47.05
CA GLY A 32 33.28 33.17 47.82
C GLY A 32 33.47 31.88 47.02
N SER A 33 33.63 30.78 47.74
CA SER A 33 33.80 29.46 47.15
C SER A 33 32.44 28.79 46.93
N VAL A 34 32.26 28.09 45.81
CA VAL A 34 31.00 27.38 45.50
C VAL A 34 31.26 25.92 45.21
N GLN A 35 30.57 25.04 45.93
CA GLN A 35 30.52 23.61 45.65
C GLN A 35 29.17 23.30 44.99
N LEU A 36 29.16 23.32 43.65
CA LEU A 36 27.99 22.94 42.85
C LEU A 36 27.98 21.42 42.65
N ARG A 37 26.96 20.75 43.17
CA ARG A 37 26.71 19.32 42.91
C ARG A 37 25.66 19.19 41.82
N VAL A 38 25.91 18.30 40.85
CA VAL A 38 24.95 17.99 39.79
C VAL A 38 24.58 16.53 39.88
N SER A 39 23.29 16.24 39.80
CA SER A 39 22.75 14.89 39.66
C SER A 39 21.79 14.85 38.48
N VAL A 40 21.73 13.71 37.79
CA VAL A 40 20.67 13.40 36.82
C VAL A 40 19.66 12.48 37.49
N SER A 41 18.38 12.77 37.30
CA SER A 41 17.26 11.95 37.72
C SER A 41 16.39 11.64 36.50
N ASP A 42 16.16 10.35 36.29
CA ASP A 42 15.22 9.80 35.30
C ASP A 42 13.79 9.68 35.85
N ASN A 43 13.46 10.44 36.90
CA ASN A 43 12.08 10.65 37.35
C ASN A 43 11.29 11.41 36.28
N VAL A 44 10.81 10.69 35.27
CA VAL A 44 9.55 11.01 34.60
C VAL A 44 8.46 10.97 35.68
N THR A 45 7.38 11.75 35.53
CA THR A 45 6.31 11.86 36.55
C THR A 45 5.71 10.52 37.04
N VAL A 46 5.89 9.42 36.30
CA VAL A 46 5.36 8.10 36.67
C VAL A 46 6.26 6.89 36.34
N VAL A 47 7.52 7.08 35.93
CA VAL A 47 8.44 5.96 35.63
C VAL A 47 9.86 6.27 36.09
N THR A 48 10.44 5.37 36.88
CA THR A 48 11.88 5.30 37.16
C THR A 48 12.50 4.13 36.39
N ARG A 49 13.69 4.31 35.84
CA ARG A 49 14.55 3.23 35.32
C ARG A 49 15.87 3.29 36.11
N ALA A 50 17.00 3.18 35.42
CA ALA A 50 18.30 3.55 35.95
C ALA A 50 18.94 4.52 34.95
N VAL A 51 19.49 5.63 35.46
CA VAL A 51 20.25 6.59 34.65
C VAL A 51 21.49 5.90 34.08
N ASP A 52 21.64 5.91 32.76
CA ASP A 52 22.90 5.48 32.13
C ASP A 52 24.04 6.41 32.55
N SER A 53 25.09 5.82 33.14
CA SER A 53 26.34 6.49 33.46
C SER A 53 26.96 7.30 32.30
N GLY A 54 26.72 6.90 31.05
CA GLY A 54 27.14 7.62 29.86
C GLY A 54 26.58 9.04 29.73
N ILE A 55 25.41 9.33 30.33
CA ILE A 55 24.77 10.65 30.22
C ILE A 55 25.67 11.78 30.77
N TYR A 56 26.48 11.49 31.79
CA TYR A 56 27.38 12.46 32.41
C TYR A 56 28.50 12.92 31.47
N ALA A 57 28.86 12.11 30.45
CA ALA A 57 29.82 12.50 29.42
C ALA A 57 29.25 13.50 28.40
N SER A 58 27.93 13.72 28.38
CA SER A 58 27.24 14.71 27.54
C SER A 58 26.85 15.99 28.29
N MET A 59 27.24 16.11 29.56
CA MET A 59 26.75 17.15 30.46
C MET A 59 27.39 18.50 30.16
N GLN A 60 26.58 19.54 30.00
CA GLN A 60 27.02 20.95 29.91
C GLN A 60 26.47 21.75 31.10
N THR A 61 27.35 22.42 31.84
CA THR A 61 26.96 23.31 32.96
C THR A 61 27.22 24.77 32.61
N ARG A 62 26.23 25.64 32.79
CA ARG A 62 26.25 27.06 32.45
C ARG A 62 25.90 27.89 33.69
N ILE A 63 26.74 28.86 34.05
CA ILE A 63 26.49 29.74 35.20
C ILE A 63 26.34 31.18 34.71
N TYR A 64 25.21 31.78 35.07
CA TYR A 64 24.83 33.14 34.69
C TYR A 64 24.83 34.06 35.90
N SER A 65 25.17 35.32 35.65
CA SER A 65 24.94 36.45 36.55
C SER A 65 23.87 37.37 35.95
N SER A 66 23.49 38.44 36.65
CA SER A 66 22.66 39.52 36.09
C SER A 66 23.26 40.23 34.86
N LYS A 67 24.54 39.97 34.52
CA LYS A 67 25.22 40.47 33.32
C LYS A 67 25.32 39.42 32.19
N GLY A 68 24.69 38.26 32.34
CA GLY A 68 24.75 37.15 31.37
C GLY A 68 25.66 36.00 31.81
N LEU A 69 26.00 35.12 30.86
CA LEU A 69 26.83 33.92 31.07
C LEU A 69 28.24 34.30 31.53
N ILE A 70 28.72 33.68 32.61
CA ILE A 70 30.05 33.95 33.19
C ILE A 70 30.96 32.71 33.29
N ARG A 71 30.40 31.49 33.27
CA ARG A 71 31.13 30.23 33.21
C ARG A 71 30.36 29.21 32.38
N TYR A 72 31.10 28.37 31.66
CA TYR A 72 30.60 27.24 30.88
C TYR A 72 31.57 26.08 31.10
N TYR A 73 31.04 24.87 31.24
CA TYR A 73 31.78 23.62 31.45
C TYR A 73 31.12 22.48 30.67
N ASP A 74 31.91 21.55 30.15
CA ASP A 74 31.48 20.36 29.41
C ASP A 74 32.50 19.22 29.53
N ALA A 75 32.49 18.26 28.59
CA ALA A 75 33.41 17.13 28.57
C ALA A 75 34.87 17.51 28.25
N GLU A 76 35.11 18.58 27.48
CA GLU A 76 36.46 19.06 27.17
C GLU A 76 36.98 20.00 28.27
N THR A 77 36.08 20.81 28.85
CA THR A 77 36.37 21.70 29.98
C THR A 77 35.54 21.30 31.20
N PRO A 78 35.93 20.26 31.96
CA PRO A 78 35.15 19.76 33.09
C PRO A 78 35.08 20.76 34.25
N MET A 79 33.96 20.75 34.97
CA MET A 79 33.73 21.64 36.11
C MET A 79 34.65 21.30 37.29
N PRO A 80 35.41 22.26 37.86
CA PRO A 80 36.25 22.02 39.02
C PRO A 80 35.43 21.76 40.29
N PRO A 81 35.96 21.02 41.28
CA PRO A 81 35.25 20.64 42.51
C PRO A 81 34.95 21.83 43.46
N THR A 82 35.49 23.01 43.19
CA THR A 82 35.13 24.27 43.85
C THR A 82 35.35 25.42 42.86
N LEU A 83 34.40 26.36 42.83
CA LEU A 83 34.37 27.51 41.94
C LEU A 83 34.50 28.80 42.74
N ASN A 84 35.46 29.67 42.40
CA ASN A 84 35.51 31.03 42.94
C ASN A 84 34.61 31.95 42.11
N LEU A 85 33.71 32.65 42.80
CA LEU A 85 32.82 33.66 42.22
C LEU A 85 32.78 34.89 43.15
N ALA A 86 32.63 36.08 42.58
CA ALA A 86 32.44 37.30 43.38
C ALA A 86 31.11 37.24 44.14
N SER A 87 31.03 37.85 45.32
CA SER A 87 29.79 37.99 46.10
C SER A 87 28.62 38.52 45.24
N GLY A 88 27.49 37.81 45.21
CA GLY A 88 26.38 38.08 44.29
C GLY A 88 25.43 36.90 44.08
N ALA A 89 24.33 37.14 43.35
CA ALA A 89 23.35 36.12 42.98
C ALA A 89 23.61 35.56 41.58
N TYR A 90 23.45 34.25 41.43
CA TYR A 90 23.77 33.49 40.23
C TYR A 90 22.72 32.40 39.95
N HIS A 91 22.58 32.07 38.67
CA HIS A 91 21.74 30.98 38.18
C HIS A 91 22.63 29.92 37.52
N ALA A 92 22.59 28.68 38.01
CA ALA A 92 23.19 27.54 37.32
C ALA A 92 22.12 26.79 36.50
N PHE A 93 22.44 26.52 35.24
CA PHE A 93 21.60 25.76 34.31
C PHE A 93 22.43 24.64 33.69
N VAL A 94 21.90 23.42 33.68
CA VAL A 94 22.58 22.21 33.21
C VAL A 94 21.76 21.52 32.14
N LEU A 95 22.46 21.02 31.12
CA LEU A 95 21.95 20.17 30.04
C LEU A 95 22.69 18.83 30.05
N ALA A 96 22.03 17.74 29.64
CA ALA A 96 22.69 16.49 29.26
C ALA A 96 21.84 15.71 28.24
N GLY A 97 22.46 14.98 27.33
CA GLY A 97 21.80 14.25 26.23
C GLY A 97 21.59 15.09 24.96
N ASP A 98 21.03 14.45 23.93
CA ASP A 98 20.85 15.05 22.60
C ASP A 98 19.59 15.93 22.52
N SER A 99 19.76 17.24 22.33
CA SER A 99 18.66 18.20 22.15
C SER A 99 18.08 18.16 20.72
N VAL A 100 17.42 17.06 20.35
CA VAL A 100 16.75 16.87 19.05
C VAL A 100 15.22 16.88 19.17
N PRO A 101 14.46 17.26 18.12
CA PRO A 101 13.00 17.37 18.20
C PRO A 101 12.27 16.06 18.49
N ALA A 102 12.72 14.96 17.88
CA ALA A 102 12.27 13.62 18.22
C ALA A 102 13.38 12.58 17.97
N ALA A 103 13.52 11.59 18.86
CA ALA A 103 14.44 10.45 18.67
C ALA A 103 14.02 9.22 19.51
N PHE A 104 14.35 8.02 19.02
CA PHE A 104 14.25 6.80 19.81
C PHE A 104 15.41 6.68 20.80
N ASN A 105 15.10 6.26 22.03
CA ASN A 105 16.07 5.83 23.05
C ASN A 105 17.17 6.88 23.38
N LYS A 106 16.90 8.17 23.12
CA LYS A 106 17.79 9.31 23.38
C LYS A 106 17.12 10.33 24.32
N PRO A 107 17.27 10.17 25.65
CA PRO A 107 16.74 11.13 26.61
C PRO A 107 17.58 12.42 26.67
N TYR A 108 16.89 13.55 26.82
CA TYR A 108 17.46 14.88 27.06
C TYR A 108 17.01 15.39 28.43
N TYR A 109 17.96 15.85 29.23
CA TYR A 109 17.77 16.28 30.61
C TYR A 109 18.11 17.76 30.78
N THR A 110 17.34 18.45 31.61
CA THR A 110 17.58 19.84 31.99
C THR A 110 17.45 20.00 33.49
N GLY A 111 18.30 20.81 34.11
CA GLY A 111 18.19 21.18 35.53
C GLY A 111 18.61 22.62 35.74
N SER A 112 18.07 23.26 36.78
CA SER A 112 18.54 24.59 37.18
C SER A 112 18.45 24.84 38.68
N THR A 113 19.22 25.80 39.19
CA THR A 113 19.14 26.26 40.57
C THR A 113 19.68 27.68 40.71
N ASP A 114 19.03 28.49 41.54
CA ASP A 114 19.51 29.82 41.93
C ASP A 114 20.31 29.73 43.23
N PHE A 115 21.42 30.43 43.31
CA PHE A 115 22.25 30.48 44.52
C PHE A 115 22.88 31.88 44.72
N THR A 116 23.26 32.18 45.96
CA THR A 116 23.91 33.44 46.33
C THR A 116 25.26 33.17 46.99
N VAL A 117 26.29 33.80 46.47
CA VAL A 117 27.67 33.73 46.98
C VAL A 117 27.92 34.91 47.90
N ARG A 118 28.62 34.68 49.01
CA ARG A 118 29.05 35.69 49.99
C ARG A 118 30.57 35.63 50.11
N GLY A 119 31.22 36.78 50.21
CA GLY A 119 32.68 36.87 50.27
C GLY A 119 33.23 36.13 51.50
N GLY A 120 34.22 35.25 51.29
CA GLY A 120 34.83 34.44 52.35
C GLY A 120 34.01 33.24 52.85
N GLU A 121 32.79 33.02 52.35
CA GLU A 121 31.97 31.84 52.68
C GLU A 121 32.07 30.75 51.59
N THR A 122 31.71 29.51 51.95
CA THR A 122 31.54 28.40 51.01
C THR A 122 30.05 28.10 50.81
N THR A 123 29.53 28.44 49.63
CA THR A 123 28.15 28.14 49.22
C THR A 123 28.06 26.72 48.66
N SER A 124 27.26 25.85 49.27
CA SER A 124 26.85 24.57 48.66
C SER A 124 25.58 24.77 47.85
N ALA A 125 25.57 24.33 46.59
CA ALA A 125 24.41 24.40 45.71
C ALA A 125 24.22 23.05 44.99
N SER A 126 22.99 22.73 44.60
CA SER A 126 22.67 21.48 43.89
C SER A 126 21.71 21.70 42.73
N VAL A 127 22.07 21.17 41.56
CA VAL A 127 21.18 21.06 40.39
C VAL A 127 20.81 19.60 40.20
N THR A 128 19.53 19.29 40.40
CA THR A 128 18.94 18.03 39.93
C THR A 128 18.43 18.26 38.51
N CYS A 129 18.94 17.52 37.54
CA CYS A 129 18.44 17.51 36.18
C CYS A 129 17.33 16.46 36.07
N THR A 130 16.16 16.86 35.58
CA THR A 130 15.06 15.94 35.24
C THR A 130 14.94 15.83 33.73
N ILE A 131 14.18 14.84 33.25
CA ILE A 131 13.92 14.70 31.82
C ILE A 131 13.14 15.92 31.28
N ALA A 132 13.44 16.32 30.05
CA ALA A 132 12.79 17.46 29.38
C ALA A 132 11.90 17.03 28.19
N ASN A 133 12.06 15.80 27.69
CA ASN A 133 11.19 15.25 26.66
C ASN A 133 9.85 14.79 27.24
N THR A 134 8.78 14.92 26.45
CA THR A 134 7.60 14.06 26.58
C THR A 134 7.91 12.71 25.94
N LEU A 135 7.47 11.61 26.56
CA LEU A 135 7.78 10.25 26.10
C LEU A 135 6.54 9.59 25.48
N ALA A 136 6.73 8.83 24.40
CA ALA A 136 5.71 7.94 23.84
C ALA A 136 6.23 6.49 23.71
N THR A 137 5.35 5.52 23.94
CA THR A 137 5.52 4.12 23.54
C THR A 137 4.27 3.64 22.84
N VAL A 138 4.43 2.80 21.80
CA VAL A 138 3.32 2.21 21.04
C VAL A 138 3.30 0.71 21.27
N ALA A 139 2.12 0.15 21.53
CA ALA A 139 1.85 -1.28 21.53
C ALA A 139 0.86 -1.64 20.41
N PHE A 140 1.16 -2.71 19.69
CA PHE A 140 0.31 -3.32 18.68
C PHE A 140 -0.26 -4.61 19.27
N ASP A 141 -1.58 -4.78 19.20
CA ASP A 141 -2.25 -6.02 19.62
C ASP A 141 -2.31 -7.02 18.46
N PRO A 142 -2.10 -8.33 18.68
CA PRO A 142 -2.14 -9.34 17.61
C PRO A 142 -3.45 -9.40 16.81
N SER A 143 -4.57 -8.92 17.37
CA SER A 143 -5.85 -8.78 16.66
C SER A 143 -5.77 -7.91 15.39
N LEU A 144 -4.77 -7.02 15.28
CA LEU A 144 -4.56 -6.22 14.06
C LEU A 144 -4.19 -7.08 12.85
N ASP A 145 -3.44 -8.16 13.05
CA ASP A 145 -2.95 -9.04 11.99
C ASP A 145 -4.08 -9.79 11.26
N GLU A 146 -5.29 -9.85 11.85
CA GLU A 146 -6.49 -10.43 11.25
C GLU A 146 -7.11 -9.55 10.14
N VAL A 147 -6.84 -8.24 10.15
CA VAL A 147 -7.54 -7.25 9.31
C VAL A 147 -6.62 -6.28 8.57
N VAL A 148 -5.39 -6.05 9.05
CA VAL A 148 -4.40 -5.19 8.39
C VAL A 148 -2.98 -5.77 8.46
N SER A 149 -2.24 -5.64 7.37
CA SER A 149 -0.82 -5.95 7.26
C SER A 149 0.03 -4.67 7.09
N ASN A 150 1.36 -4.84 7.07
CA ASN A 150 2.33 -3.77 6.78
C ASN A 150 2.18 -2.48 7.61
N TYR A 151 1.59 -2.58 8.80
CA TYR A 151 1.15 -1.42 9.58
C TYR A 151 2.27 -0.75 10.38
N LYS A 152 2.07 0.55 10.60
CA LYS A 152 2.97 1.45 11.32
C LYS A 152 2.17 2.60 11.95
N VAL A 153 2.71 3.17 13.03
CA VAL A 153 2.14 4.35 13.70
C VAL A 153 3.16 5.46 13.72
N LYS A 154 2.85 6.59 13.08
CA LYS A 154 3.57 7.83 13.34
C LYS A 154 3.04 8.48 14.62
N ILE A 155 3.93 8.88 15.53
CA ILE A 155 3.67 9.83 16.61
C ILE A 155 4.45 11.11 16.31
N PHE A 156 3.83 12.29 16.47
CA PHE A 156 4.44 13.55 16.04
C PHE A 156 4.04 14.78 16.88
N THR A 157 4.92 15.79 16.85
CA THR A 157 4.69 17.18 17.27
C THR A 157 4.80 18.10 16.05
N THR A 158 4.67 19.41 16.23
CA THR A 158 4.92 20.39 15.15
C THR A 158 6.40 20.45 14.72
N SER A 159 7.34 19.90 15.50
CA SER A 159 8.79 20.00 15.25
C SER A 159 9.51 18.67 15.02
N GLY A 160 8.91 17.52 15.35
CA GLY A 160 9.54 16.20 15.17
C GLY A 160 8.54 15.04 15.18
N GLU A 161 8.87 14.00 14.43
CA GLU A 161 8.05 12.78 14.28
C GLU A 161 8.87 11.49 14.38
N LEU A 162 8.24 10.39 14.81
CA LEU A 162 8.81 9.05 14.81
C LEU A 162 7.78 8.04 14.31
N TYR A 163 8.22 7.11 13.45
CA TYR A 163 7.45 5.95 13.01
C TYR A 163 7.75 4.75 13.89
N PHE A 164 6.73 4.24 14.57
CA PHE A 164 6.73 2.98 15.30
C PHE A 164 6.22 1.86 14.38
N THR A 165 6.87 0.71 14.41
CA THR A 165 6.45 -0.52 13.70
C THR A 165 6.54 -1.72 14.67
N PRO A 166 6.07 -2.92 14.30
CA PRO A 166 6.29 -4.12 15.11
C PRO A 166 7.77 -4.35 15.49
N ALA A 167 8.71 -3.94 14.63
CA ALA A 167 10.16 -4.03 14.88
C ALA A 167 10.70 -3.01 15.89
N THR A 168 9.89 -2.03 16.33
CA THR A 168 10.31 -0.97 17.28
C THR A 168 9.43 -0.89 18.53
N VAL A 169 8.60 -1.91 18.81
CA VAL A 169 7.62 -1.91 19.90
C VAL A 169 8.24 -1.66 21.29
N ASP A 170 9.45 -2.16 21.55
CA ASP A 170 10.19 -1.94 22.80
C ASP A 170 10.86 -0.56 22.92
N SER A 171 10.88 0.24 21.84
CA SER A 171 11.57 1.53 21.83
C SER A 171 10.72 2.65 22.43
N VAL A 172 11.36 3.52 23.19
CA VAL A 172 10.75 4.73 23.73
C VAL A 172 11.07 5.89 22.79
N GLY A 173 10.04 6.56 22.27
CA GLY A 173 10.18 7.81 21.53
C GLY A 173 10.25 8.99 22.49
N TYR A 174 11.27 9.83 22.34
CA TYR A 174 11.50 11.04 23.14
C TYR A 174 11.23 12.25 22.26
N PHE A 175 10.25 13.08 22.64
CA PHE A 175 9.79 14.25 21.88
C PHE A 175 10.07 15.55 22.66
N LEU A 176 10.68 16.54 22.01
CA LEU A 176 10.98 17.84 22.59
C LEU A 176 9.95 18.87 22.12
N PHE A 177 9.07 19.31 23.03
CA PHE A 177 8.00 20.26 22.77
C PHE A 177 8.54 21.70 22.71
N ASP A 178 8.17 22.48 21.69
CA ASP A 178 8.29 23.94 21.73
C ASP A 178 7.38 24.52 22.84
N THR A 179 7.69 25.74 23.26
CA THR A 179 6.89 26.62 24.13
C THR A 179 5.43 26.82 23.73
N ARG A 180 5.06 26.43 22.49
CA ARG A 180 3.72 26.55 21.91
C ARG A 180 3.03 25.20 21.69
N ASP A 181 3.77 24.09 21.71
CA ASP A 181 3.21 22.75 21.50
C ASP A 181 2.43 22.32 22.74
N ARG A 182 1.23 21.74 22.53
CA ARG A 182 0.34 21.22 23.59
C ARG A 182 -0.25 19.85 23.30
N SER A 183 0.23 19.18 22.24
CA SER A 183 -0.42 17.96 21.76
C SER A 183 0.56 16.96 21.15
N LEU A 184 0.20 15.69 21.23
CA LEU A 184 0.81 14.61 20.43
C LEU A 184 -0.17 14.23 19.32
N GLY A 185 0.20 14.48 18.07
CA GLY A 185 -0.50 13.92 16.91
C GLY A 185 -0.11 12.45 16.74
N TRP A 186 -1.04 11.64 16.23
CA TRP A 186 -0.76 10.27 15.82
C TRP A 186 -1.46 9.91 14.51
N THR A 187 -0.83 9.02 13.74
CA THR A 187 -1.34 8.50 12.47
C THR A 187 -1.02 7.01 12.38
N PHE A 188 -2.04 6.16 12.29
CA PHE A 188 -1.90 4.75 11.94
C PHE A 188 -2.03 4.60 10.42
N GLU A 189 -1.11 3.87 9.80
CA GLU A 189 -1.11 3.50 8.38
C GLU A 189 -0.97 1.97 8.29
N GLY A 190 -1.65 1.33 7.33
CA GLY A 190 -1.54 -0.11 7.07
C GLY A 190 -2.27 -0.53 5.80
N GLU A 191 -2.16 -1.79 5.40
CA GLU A 191 -2.80 -2.35 4.20
C GLU A 191 -3.88 -3.35 4.59
N LYS A 192 -5.06 -3.30 3.98
CA LYS A 192 -6.16 -4.21 4.27
C LYS A 192 -6.00 -5.56 3.56
N THR A 193 -6.81 -6.54 3.96
CA THR A 193 -6.95 -7.84 3.29
C THR A 193 -7.44 -7.77 1.84
N ASP A 194 -8.02 -6.65 1.39
CA ASP A 194 -8.38 -6.38 -0.01
C ASP A 194 -7.28 -5.66 -0.81
N GLY A 195 -6.11 -5.42 -0.20
CA GLY A 195 -4.98 -4.69 -0.79
C GLY A 195 -5.10 -3.16 -0.74
N ASN A 196 -6.22 -2.59 -0.26
CA ASN A 196 -6.38 -1.15 -0.19
C ASN A 196 -5.67 -0.56 1.05
N SER A 197 -5.05 0.62 0.87
CA SER A 197 -4.44 1.38 1.96
C SER A 197 -5.48 1.84 2.99
N TYR A 198 -5.18 1.65 4.27
CA TYR A 198 -5.91 2.19 5.41
C TYR A 198 -5.09 3.27 6.13
N THR A 199 -5.76 4.32 6.58
CA THR A 199 -5.12 5.38 7.38
C THR A 199 -6.13 5.96 8.37
N GLN A 200 -5.71 6.10 9.63
CA GLN A 200 -6.48 6.74 10.69
C GLN A 200 -5.56 7.73 11.43
N SER A 201 -6.10 8.80 12.00
CA SER A 201 -5.30 9.78 12.75
C SER A 201 -6.10 10.39 13.88
N GLY A 202 -5.39 10.90 14.88
CA GLY A 202 -5.96 11.61 16.02
C GLY A 202 -4.93 12.50 16.71
N ILE A 203 -5.38 13.19 17.75
CA ILE A 203 -4.57 14.13 18.54
C ILE A 203 -4.87 13.88 20.02
N VAL A 204 -3.82 13.83 20.84
CA VAL A 204 -3.90 13.93 22.29
C VAL A 204 -3.68 15.40 22.64
N GLU A 205 -4.69 16.08 23.18
CA GLU A 205 -4.63 17.52 23.53
C GLU A 205 -4.19 17.74 24.99
N ASP A 206 -3.81 18.99 25.32
CA ASP A 206 -3.28 19.46 26.61
C ASP A 206 -2.23 18.54 27.28
N VAL A 207 -1.35 17.98 26.46
CA VAL A 207 -0.25 17.08 26.86
C VAL A 207 0.69 17.72 27.89
N THR A 208 0.90 17.00 28.99
CA THR A 208 1.85 17.37 30.05
C THR A 208 3.29 17.09 29.60
N ARG A 209 4.14 18.13 29.63
CA ARG A 209 5.58 18.01 29.32
C ARG A 209 6.28 17.18 30.41
N ALA A 210 7.28 16.38 30.02
CA ALA A 210 7.99 15.44 30.90
C ALA A 210 7.13 14.31 31.51
N THR A 211 6.01 13.96 30.85
CA THR A 211 5.17 12.79 31.14
C THR A 211 5.35 11.70 30.06
N LYS A 212 5.05 10.44 30.40
CA LYS A 212 5.01 9.32 29.45
C LYS A 212 3.57 8.95 29.06
N TYR A 213 3.31 8.94 27.76
CA TYR A 213 2.10 8.46 27.12
C TYR A 213 2.32 7.05 26.55
N ALA A 214 1.40 6.13 26.81
CA ALA A 214 1.38 4.80 26.20
C ALA A 214 0.18 4.70 25.26
N PHE A 215 0.45 4.50 23.97
CA PHE A 215 -0.56 4.28 22.93
C PHE A 215 -0.69 2.76 22.69
N SER A 216 -1.92 2.24 22.69
CA SER A 216 -2.22 0.85 22.33
C SER A 216 -3.26 0.80 21.22
N PHE A 217 -2.98 0.01 20.19
CA PHE A 217 -3.80 -0.14 18.99
C PHE A 217 -4.30 -1.60 18.87
N ASN A 218 -5.62 -1.82 18.75
CA ASN A 218 -6.18 -3.17 18.64
C ASN A 218 -7.46 -3.24 17.75
N PHE A 219 -7.97 -4.46 17.58
CA PHE A 219 -9.20 -4.77 16.83
C PHE A 219 -10.15 -5.63 17.69
N ASP A 220 -11.43 -5.29 17.71
CA ASP A 220 -12.49 -6.01 18.45
C ASP A 220 -13.60 -6.46 17.48
N PRO A 221 -13.76 -7.78 17.22
CA PRO A 221 -14.75 -8.29 16.28
C PRO A 221 -16.19 -8.38 16.85
N GLU A 222 -16.42 -8.38 18.17
CA GLU A 222 -17.80 -8.49 18.70
C GLU A 222 -18.62 -7.21 18.48
N SER A 223 -17.95 -6.07 18.32
CA SER A 223 -18.57 -4.78 17.96
C SER A 223 -19.30 -4.79 16.59
N ALA A 224 -18.93 -5.69 15.67
CA ALA A 224 -19.36 -5.71 14.28
C ALA A 224 -20.89 -5.84 14.09
N ALA A 225 -21.60 -6.47 15.03
CA ALA A 225 -23.05 -6.67 14.97
C ALA A 225 -23.89 -5.37 14.92
N THR A 226 -23.29 -4.22 15.26
CA THR A 226 -23.95 -2.90 15.26
C THR A 226 -23.51 -2.01 14.09
N GLY A 227 -22.83 -2.57 13.08
CA GLY A 227 -22.39 -1.82 11.90
C GLY A 227 -21.16 -0.95 12.18
N GLY A 228 -20.19 -1.45 12.95
CA GLY A 228 -18.99 -0.70 13.31
C GLY A 228 -17.79 -1.59 13.63
N THR A 229 -16.69 -1.26 12.96
CA THR A 229 -15.25 -1.46 13.27
C THR A 229 -14.53 -0.27 12.57
N PHE A 230 -13.26 0.08 12.75
CA PHE A 230 -12.04 -0.67 13.06
C PHE A 230 -11.07 0.22 13.86
N LEU A 231 -10.06 -0.39 14.50
CA LEU A 231 -8.95 0.26 15.19
C LEU A 231 -9.33 1.10 16.44
N ASP A 232 -9.42 0.40 17.57
CA ASP A 232 -9.52 1.02 18.91
C ASP A 232 -8.13 1.58 19.30
N VAL A 233 -8.08 2.83 19.80
CA VAL A 233 -6.82 3.49 20.19
C VAL A 233 -6.91 4.02 21.61
N LYS A 234 -6.17 3.38 22.53
CA LYS A 234 -6.13 3.73 23.96
C LYS A 234 -4.85 4.49 24.26
N VAL A 235 -4.96 5.63 24.95
CA VAL A 235 -3.80 6.47 25.33
C VAL A 235 -3.81 6.71 26.83
N ASN A 236 -2.79 6.19 27.51
CA ASN A 236 -2.70 6.22 28.96
C ASN A 236 -1.54 7.11 29.43
N GLU A 237 -1.82 8.12 30.26
CA GLU A 237 -0.83 8.66 31.20
C GLU A 237 -0.65 7.66 32.35
N SER A 238 0.57 7.53 32.88
CA SER A 238 0.96 6.25 33.54
C SER A 238 0.42 6.04 34.96
N THR A 239 -0.42 6.93 35.49
CA THR A 239 -1.31 6.68 36.65
C THR A 239 -2.62 7.46 36.46
N VAL A 240 -3.75 6.78 36.69
CA VAL A 240 -5.14 7.17 36.37
C VAL A 240 -5.50 6.89 34.91
N ASP A 241 -6.39 5.90 34.71
CA ASP A 241 -6.94 5.54 33.40
C ASP A 241 -7.89 6.62 32.88
N SER A 242 -7.37 7.54 32.06
CA SER A 242 -8.15 8.51 31.30
C SER A 242 -8.73 7.85 30.04
N THR A 243 -9.85 7.13 30.18
CA THR A 243 -10.49 6.39 29.08
C THR A 243 -11.04 7.33 28.00
N HIS A 244 -10.19 7.72 27.05
CA HIS A 244 -10.59 8.39 25.82
C HIS A 244 -11.22 7.39 24.86
N ASN A 245 -12.53 7.18 25.01
CA ASN A 245 -13.34 6.45 24.03
C ASN A 245 -13.38 7.27 22.72
N VAL A 246 -12.53 6.91 21.75
CA VAL A 246 -12.61 7.45 20.39
C VAL A 246 -13.82 6.85 19.70
N ILE A 247 -14.96 7.57 19.72
CA ILE A 247 -16.20 7.07 19.11
C ILE A 247 -16.08 7.12 17.57
N ILE A 248 -15.62 6.02 16.99
CA ILE A 248 -15.55 5.82 15.54
C ILE A 248 -16.97 5.52 15.03
N THR A 249 -17.70 6.56 14.66
CA THR A 249 -18.96 6.38 13.92
C THR A 249 -18.63 5.96 12.48
N GLN A 250 -19.06 4.77 12.05
CA GLN A 250 -19.05 4.45 10.62
C GLN A 250 -20.06 5.34 9.87
N ARG A 251 -19.86 5.50 8.57
CA ARG A 251 -20.94 5.94 7.68
C ARG A 251 -22.14 4.98 7.80
N PRO A 252 -23.38 5.43 7.57
CA PRO A 252 -24.56 4.56 7.68
C PRO A 252 -24.42 3.25 6.89
N GLN A 253 -24.53 2.11 7.57
CA GLN A 253 -24.57 0.79 6.96
C GLN A 253 -25.95 0.58 6.32
N ILE A 254 -25.99 0.13 5.06
CA ILE A 254 -27.25 -0.10 4.32
C ILE A 254 -27.27 -1.57 3.88
N VAL A 255 -28.26 -2.35 4.33
CA VAL A 255 -28.35 -3.81 4.12
C VAL A 255 -29.76 -4.26 3.77
N GLY A 256 -29.91 -5.33 2.97
CA GLY A 256 -31.22 -5.90 2.63
C GLY A 256 -31.85 -6.70 3.77
N ASP A 257 -33.18 -6.67 3.91
CA ASP A 257 -33.93 -7.49 4.86
C ASP A 257 -34.00 -8.94 4.33
N LYS A 258 -32.97 -9.74 4.64
CA LYS A 258 -32.75 -11.16 4.27
C LYS A 258 -32.34 -11.42 2.81
N PHE A 259 -31.76 -10.43 2.13
CA PHE A 259 -31.15 -10.58 0.81
C PHE A 259 -29.87 -9.74 0.69
N ASN A 260 -29.01 -10.09 -0.27
CA ASN A 260 -27.82 -9.32 -0.61
C ASN A 260 -28.18 -8.17 -1.57
N LEU A 261 -27.74 -6.95 -1.29
CA LEU A 261 -27.98 -5.80 -2.17
C LEU A 261 -27.14 -5.83 -3.47
N GLY A 262 -26.12 -6.68 -3.54
CA GLY A 262 -25.36 -6.91 -4.77
C GLY A 262 -26.11 -7.75 -5.83
N ASP A 263 -27.13 -8.50 -5.42
CA ASP A 263 -27.85 -9.44 -6.29
C ASP A 263 -29.24 -8.86 -6.67
N PRO A 264 -29.62 -8.81 -7.96
CA PRO A 264 -30.96 -8.35 -8.37
C PRO A 264 -32.07 -9.26 -7.85
N ILE A 265 -33.17 -8.66 -7.37
CA ILE A 265 -34.37 -9.40 -6.97
C ILE A 265 -35.29 -9.59 -8.18
N TYR A 266 -35.62 -10.85 -8.51
CA TYR A 266 -36.47 -11.19 -9.64
C TYR A 266 -37.93 -11.46 -9.21
N TYR A 267 -38.89 -10.90 -9.95
CA TYR A 267 -40.31 -11.19 -9.81
C TYR A 267 -40.98 -11.41 -11.17
N GLU A 268 -41.96 -12.32 -11.23
CA GLU A 268 -42.85 -12.45 -12.39
C GLU A 268 -43.78 -11.23 -12.52
N THR A 269 -44.36 -10.98 -13.69
CA THR A 269 -45.28 -9.85 -13.85
C THR A 269 -46.52 -10.00 -12.95
N ASN A 270 -46.92 -8.92 -12.28
CA ASN A 270 -47.98 -8.91 -11.26
C ASN A 270 -47.68 -9.73 -9.99
N SER A 271 -46.45 -10.25 -9.85
CA SER A 271 -45.94 -10.96 -8.67
C SER A 271 -44.98 -10.08 -7.86
N GLY A 272 -44.68 -10.49 -6.63
CA GLY A 272 -43.94 -9.65 -5.67
C GLY A 272 -44.13 -10.08 -4.22
N SER A 273 -43.19 -9.67 -3.36
CA SER A 273 -43.33 -9.67 -1.90
C SER A 273 -43.12 -8.25 -1.37
N GLU A 274 -43.27 -8.01 -0.07
CA GLU A 274 -42.60 -6.85 0.55
C GLU A 274 -41.09 -6.97 0.29
N THR A 275 -40.46 -5.86 -0.09
CA THR A 275 -39.00 -5.72 -0.18
C THR A 275 -38.57 -4.61 0.76
N ALA A 276 -37.57 -4.84 1.60
CA ALA A 276 -37.15 -3.84 2.57
C ALA A 276 -35.66 -3.87 2.85
N LEU A 277 -35.16 -2.78 3.41
CA LEU A 277 -33.75 -2.58 3.72
C LEU A 277 -33.58 -1.77 5.01
N TRP A 278 -32.47 -1.99 5.69
CA TRP A 278 -32.12 -1.37 6.97
C TRP A 278 -30.97 -0.40 6.78
N ILE A 279 -31.12 0.79 7.34
CA ILE A 279 -30.06 1.80 7.49
C ILE A 279 -29.71 1.87 8.98
N ASN A 280 -28.50 1.43 9.33
CA ASN A 280 -27.97 1.46 10.69
C ASN A 280 -26.84 2.50 10.77
N ALA A 281 -26.92 3.45 11.70
CA ALA A 281 -25.92 4.49 11.85
C ALA A 281 -25.58 4.75 13.32
N ALA A 282 -24.30 5.03 13.59
CA ALA A 282 -23.76 5.23 14.93
C ALA A 282 -23.99 6.65 15.50
N THR A 283 -24.62 7.54 14.75
CA THR A 283 -25.24 8.78 15.28
C THR A 283 -26.70 8.91 14.80
N GLU A 284 -27.43 9.90 15.34
CA GLU A 284 -28.73 10.35 14.81
C GLU A 284 -28.72 10.50 13.27
N LEU A 285 -29.66 9.89 12.55
CA LEU A 285 -29.75 10.05 11.09
C LEU A 285 -30.38 11.40 10.73
N LYS A 286 -29.71 12.17 9.87
CA LYS A 286 -30.22 13.44 9.32
C LYS A 286 -31.04 13.27 8.05
N ARG A 287 -30.80 12.20 7.27
CA ARG A 287 -31.39 11.96 5.95
C ARG A 287 -31.46 10.47 5.65
N ALA A 288 -32.59 10.03 5.11
CA ALA A 288 -32.76 8.71 4.52
C ALA A 288 -33.42 8.87 3.14
N TRP A 289 -32.59 9.16 2.14
CA TRP A 289 -33.00 9.45 0.78
C TRP A 289 -33.23 8.17 -0.02
N ILE A 290 -34.31 8.10 -0.78
CA ILE A 290 -34.53 7.08 -1.81
C ILE A 290 -34.87 7.73 -3.15
N SER A 291 -34.33 7.21 -4.24
CA SER A 291 -34.60 7.68 -5.60
C SER A 291 -34.56 6.56 -6.64
N CYS A 292 -35.44 6.65 -7.64
CA CYS A 292 -35.44 5.84 -8.86
C CYS A 292 -36.09 6.68 -9.97
N ASP A 293 -35.41 6.79 -11.11
CA ASP A 293 -35.81 7.57 -12.29
C ASP A 293 -37.23 7.25 -12.78
N LYS A 294 -37.62 5.96 -12.74
CA LYS A 294 -38.92 5.47 -13.18
C LYS A 294 -40.09 5.78 -12.22
N LEU A 295 -39.84 6.30 -11.01
CA LEU A 295 -40.90 6.59 -10.04
C LEU A 295 -41.94 7.60 -10.54
N THR A 296 -41.52 8.61 -11.33
CA THR A 296 -42.47 9.56 -11.92
C THR A 296 -43.39 8.90 -12.95
N ALA A 297 -42.90 7.92 -13.72
CA ALA A 297 -43.71 7.12 -14.64
C ALA A 297 -44.68 6.17 -13.90
N LEU A 298 -44.27 5.66 -12.73
CA LEU A 298 -45.15 4.96 -11.77
C LEU A 298 -46.14 5.92 -11.06
N GLY A 299 -46.06 7.23 -11.33
CA GLY A 299 -46.98 8.27 -10.87
C GLY A 299 -46.67 8.86 -9.50
N PHE A 300 -45.47 8.64 -8.96
CA PHE A 300 -44.99 9.37 -7.79
C PHE A 300 -44.80 10.86 -8.14
N PRO A 301 -44.93 11.79 -7.18
CA PRO A 301 -44.86 13.23 -7.44
C PRO A 301 -43.44 13.72 -7.84
N THR A 302 -42.42 12.91 -7.54
CA THR A 302 -40.99 13.14 -7.83
C THR A 302 -40.32 11.78 -8.08
N ASP A 303 -39.10 11.81 -8.61
CA ASP A 303 -38.21 10.64 -8.76
C ASP A 303 -37.54 10.22 -7.44
N SER A 304 -37.75 10.99 -6.37
CA SER A 304 -36.95 10.95 -5.15
C SER A 304 -37.65 11.58 -3.94
N VAL A 305 -37.26 11.17 -2.73
CA VAL A 305 -37.74 11.73 -1.45
C VAL A 305 -36.73 11.51 -0.32
N ASP A 306 -36.64 12.46 0.63
CA ASP A 306 -36.04 12.22 1.94
C ASP A 306 -37.11 11.70 2.90
N LEU A 307 -36.99 10.45 3.34
CA LEU A 307 -37.96 9.83 4.25
C LEU A 307 -37.78 10.27 5.72
N LEU A 308 -36.77 11.08 6.02
CA LEU A 308 -36.59 11.80 7.30
C LEU A 308 -36.71 13.34 7.12
N GLY A 309 -37.07 13.81 5.92
CA GLY A 309 -37.17 15.22 5.61
C GLY A 309 -38.40 15.92 6.22
N THR A 310 -38.44 17.24 6.12
CA THR A 310 -39.51 18.08 6.72
C THR A 310 -40.76 18.26 5.83
N ASP A 311 -40.80 17.68 4.62
CA ASP A 311 -41.99 17.73 3.76
C ASP A 311 -42.89 16.51 4.02
N GLU A 312 -43.64 16.59 5.12
CA GLU A 312 -44.64 15.58 5.51
C GLU A 312 -45.65 15.28 4.39
N ALA A 313 -45.98 16.28 3.55
CA ALA A 313 -46.95 16.16 2.47
C ALA A 313 -46.38 15.45 1.23
N LEU A 314 -45.07 15.49 1.02
CA LEU A 314 -44.36 14.66 0.04
C LEU A 314 -44.20 13.23 0.57
N ILE A 315 -43.73 13.08 1.81
CA ILE A 315 -43.52 11.78 2.45
C ILE A 315 -44.84 10.98 2.51
N ALA A 316 -45.95 11.60 2.89
CA ALA A 316 -47.27 10.95 2.90
C ALA A 316 -47.72 10.46 1.52
N LYS A 317 -47.35 11.14 0.42
CA LYS A 317 -47.66 10.67 -0.95
C LYS A 317 -46.85 9.42 -1.30
N PHE A 318 -45.56 9.39 -0.96
CA PHE A 318 -44.72 8.20 -1.13
C PHE A 318 -45.23 7.02 -0.30
N GLN A 319 -45.60 7.25 0.96
CA GLN A 319 -46.20 6.23 1.84
C GLN A 319 -47.52 5.69 1.27
N SER A 320 -48.40 6.57 0.77
CA SER A 320 -49.68 6.16 0.14
C SER A 320 -49.50 5.32 -1.13
N ARG A 321 -48.31 5.35 -1.74
CA ARG A 321 -47.90 4.57 -2.92
C ARG A 321 -46.95 3.41 -2.57
N GLY A 322 -46.78 3.09 -1.29
CA GLY A 322 -46.04 1.92 -0.84
C GLY A 322 -44.53 2.11 -0.62
N ILE A 323 -44.00 3.34 -0.61
CA ILE A 323 -42.63 3.62 -0.15
C ILE A 323 -42.70 4.25 1.24
N SER A 324 -42.29 3.49 2.26
CA SER A 324 -42.46 3.88 3.67
C SER A 324 -41.18 3.72 4.49
N CYS A 325 -41.16 4.36 5.66
CA CYS A 325 -40.00 4.43 6.55
C CYS A 325 -40.45 4.23 8.01
N GLN A 326 -39.69 3.44 8.76
CA GLN A 326 -39.80 3.32 10.21
C GLN A 326 -38.43 3.65 10.81
N HIS A 327 -38.33 4.77 11.51
CA HIS A 327 -37.09 5.26 12.10
C HIS A 327 -37.13 5.14 13.64
N THR A 328 -36.00 4.78 14.24
CA THR A 328 -35.79 4.74 15.69
C THR A 328 -34.41 5.31 16.02
N TYR A 329 -34.38 6.32 16.88
CA TYR A 329 -33.15 6.90 17.44
C TYR A 329 -33.07 6.61 18.94
N GLN A 330 -31.98 5.99 19.39
CA GLN A 330 -31.70 5.65 20.78
C GLN A 330 -30.74 6.69 21.37
N GLN A 331 -31.28 7.81 21.84
CA GLN A 331 -30.50 8.97 22.33
C GLN A 331 -29.42 8.62 23.36
N GLU A 332 -29.66 7.63 24.23
CA GLU A 332 -28.69 7.16 25.24
C GLU A 332 -27.42 6.49 24.65
N LYS A 333 -27.47 6.09 23.37
CA LYS A 333 -26.38 5.40 22.65
C LYS A 333 -25.97 6.12 21.35
N ASP A 334 -26.61 7.26 21.05
CA ASP A 334 -26.64 7.94 19.74
C ASP A 334 -27.03 7.04 18.54
N LEU A 335 -27.53 5.82 18.75
CA LEU A 335 -27.73 4.83 17.70
C LEU A 335 -29.02 5.08 16.89
N SER A 336 -28.93 5.09 15.57
CA SER A 336 -30.07 5.12 14.65
C SER A 336 -30.28 3.78 13.94
N ASN A 337 -31.53 3.31 13.89
CA ASN A 337 -31.97 2.21 13.04
C ASN A 337 -33.17 2.68 12.20
N THR A 338 -33.15 2.48 10.89
CA THR A 338 -34.24 2.88 9.98
C THR A 338 -34.56 1.75 9.02
N LYS A 339 -35.80 1.25 9.01
CA LYS A 339 -36.29 0.34 7.97
C LYS A 339 -36.97 1.15 6.87
N ILE A 340 -36.49 1.04 5.63
CA ILE A 340 -37.23 1.49 4.43
C ILE A 340 -37.92 0.26 3.83
N THR A 341 -39.20 0.39 3.52
CA THR A 341 -40.04 -0.68 2.97
C THR A 341 -40.68 -0.24 1.65
N LEU A 342 -40.47 -1.05 0.62
CA LEU A 342 -41.27 -1.12 -0.61
C LEU A 342 -42.38 -2.17 -0.38
N ALA A 343 -43.62 -1.71 -0.27
CA ALA A 343 -44.76 -2.56 0.03
C ALA A 343 -45.05 -3.56 -1.10
N GLU A 344 -45.57 -4.74 -0.75
CA GLU A 344 -45.93 -5.80 -1.70
C GLU A 344 -46.85 -5.31 -2.84
N SER A 345 -47.76 -4.38 -2.54
CA SER A 345 -48.66 -3.76 -3.53
C SER A 345 -47.95 -2.86 -4.53
N LEU A 346 -46.85 -2.19 -4.14
CA LEU A 346 -46.00 -1.43 -5.05
C LEU A 346 -45.20 -2.39 -5.93
N VAL A 347 -44.51 -3.36 -5.33
CA VAL A 347 -43.68 -4.35 -6.03
C VAL A 347 -44.50 -5.12 -7.09
N LYS A 348 -45.70 -5.59 -6.73
CA LYS A 348 -46.64 -6.24 -7.66
C LYS A 348 -47.19 -5.32 -8.77
N SER A 349 -47.11 -4.01 -8.60
CA SER A 349 -47.62 -3.04 -9.58
C SER A 349 -46.58 -2.60 -10.62
N LEU A 350 -45.31 -2.98 -10.43
CA LEU A 350 -44.21 -2.66 -11.34
C LEU A 350 -44.44 -3.36 -12.71
N PRO A 351 -44.48 -2.61 -13.84
CA PRO A 351 -44.41 -3.17 -15.18
C PRO A 351 -43.13 -3.98 -15.43
N SER A 352 -43.12 -4.81 -16.48
CA SER A 352 -41.93 -5.61 -16.84
C SER A 352 -40.77 -4.72 -17.31
N ASP A 353 -39.78 -4.53 -16.43
CA ASP A 353 -38.61 -3.66 -16.60
C ASP A 353 -37.61 -3.93 -15.44
N GLU A 354 -36.42 -3.32 -15.48
CA GLU A 354 -35.50 -3.21 -14.34
C GLU A 354 -35.69 -1.88 -13.59
N TYR A 355 -35.71 -1.93 -12.26
CA TYR A 355 -35.88 -0.77 -11.38
C TYR A 355 -34.70 -0.63 -10.43
N THR A 356 -33.89 0.40 -10.66
CA THR A 356 -32.69 0.70 -9.87
C THR A 356 -33.01 1.73 -8.78
N PHE A 357 -33.29 1.26 -7.57
CA PHE A 357 -33.48 2.11 -6.40
C PHE A 357 -32.14 2.48 -5.78
N THR A 358 -31.81 3.77 -5.75
CA THR A 358 -30.64 4.29 -5.03
C THR A 358 -31.07 4.78 -3.66
N ILE A 359 -30.38 4.35 -2.60
CA ILE A 359 -30.61 4.77 -1.22
C ILE A 359 -29.36 5.52 -0.76
N GLN A 360 -29.51 6.78 -0.33
CA GLN A 360 -28.44 7.56 0.31
C GLN A 360 -28.82 7.94 1.74
N ALA A 361 -28.00 7.56 2.70
CA ALA A 361 -28.17 7.87 4.11
C ALA A 361 -27.09 8.86 4.56
N VAL A 362 -27.43 9.82 5.44
CA VAL A 362 -26.46 10.74 6.07
C VAL A 362 -26.71 10.82 7.58
N ASP A 363 -25.65 10.66 8.36
CA ASP A 363 -25.67 10.77 9.82
C ASP A 363 -25.50 12.22 10.32
N LYS A 364 -25.63 12.43 11.63
CA LYS A 364 -25.47 13.73 12.29
C LYS A 364 -24.02 14.24 12.25
N SER A 365 -23.04 13.35 12.21
CA SER A 365 -21.63 13.67 11.94
C SER A 365 -21.37 14.18 10.51
N GLY A 366 -22.34 14.01 9.58
CA GLY A 366 -22.19 14.35 8.17
C GLY A 366 -21.54 13.24 7.33
N LYS A 367 -21.42 12.01 7.87
CA LYS A 367 -20.93 10.83 7.16
C LYS A 367 -22.07 10.23 6.35
N ASP A 368 -21.82 9.95 5.07
CA ASP A 368 -22.82 9.40 4.18
C ASP A 368 -22.42 8.07 3.55
N ASN A 369 -23.43 7.33 3.11
CA ASN A 369 -23.26 6.10 2.35
C ASN A 369 -24.36 6.00 1.29
N THR A 370 -24.06 5.30 0.20
CA THR A 370 -25.00 5.02 -0.88
C THR A 370 -24.97 3.54 -1.20
N ALA A 371 -26.15 2.95 -1.35
CA ALA A 371 -26.33 1.57 -1.79
C ALA A 371 -27.47 1.50 -2.82
N THR A 372 -27.47 0.43 -3.60
CA THR A 372 -28.40 0.23 -4.71
C THR A 372 -29.19 -1.05 -4.49
N LEU A 373 -30.46 -1.05 -4.87
CA LEU A 373 -31.34 -2.20 -4.94
C LEU A 373 -31.87 -2.29 -6.38
N SER A 374 -31.52 -3.37 -7.09
CA SER A 374 -32.15 -3.68 -8.38
C SER A 374 -33.31 -4.66 -8.18
N ILE A 375 -34.47 -4.32 -8.74
CA ILE A 375 -35.61 -5.23 -8.88
C ILE A 375 -35.88 -5.41 -10.37
N VAL A 376 -35.85 -6.66 -10.85
CA VAL A 376 -36.12 -7.01 -12.24
C VAL A 376 -37.47 -7.73 -12.31
N VAL A 377 -38.42 -7.13 -13.02
CA VAL A 377 -39.75 -7.73 -13.23
C VAL A 377 -39.83 -8.28 -14.65
N SER A 378 -39.95 -9.61 -14.77
CA SER A 378 -40.02 -10.26 -16.08
C SER A 378 -40.57 -11.67 -16.01
N ASP A 379 -41.36 -12.05 -17.00
CA ASP A 379 -41.75 -13.45 -17.27
C ASP A 379 -40.63 -14.21 -18.02
N ALA A 380 -39.37 -13.87 -17.71
CA ALA A 380 -38.20 -14.50 -18.31
C ALA A 380 -38.06 -15.95 -17.82
N ILE A 381 -37.61 -16.85 -18.70
CA ILE A 381 -37.19 -18.19 -18.28
C ILE A 381 -35.70 -18.18 -17.90
N VAL A 382 -34.90 -17.41 -18.63
CA VAL A 382 -33.45 -17.27 -18.43
C VAL A 382 -33.00 -15.81 -18.46
N VAL A 383 -31.97 -15.50 -17.67
CA VAL A 383 -31.32 -14.20 -17.59
C VAL A 383 -29.86 -14.34 -18.02
N THR A 384 -29.39 -13.46 -18.90
CA THR A 384 -27.97 -13.40 -19.28
C THR A 384 -27.17 -12.67 -18.20
N GLU A 385 -26.06 -13.28 -17.76
CA GLU A 385 -25.12 -12.68 -16.81
C GLU A 385 -23.87 -12.21 -17.55
N GLU A 386 -23.08 -11.31 -16.96
CA GLU A 386 -21.77 -11.00 -17.53
C GLU A 386 -20.82 -12.19 -17.36
N PRO A 387 -19.91 -12.43 -18.33
CA PRO A 387 -18.90 -13.48 -18.21
C PRO A 387 -17.74 -13.02 -17.32
N ASP A 388 -17.10 -13.97 -16.62
CA ASP A 388 -15.90 -13.65 -15.83
C ASP A 388 -14.75 -13.22 -16.76
N ARG A 389 -14.02 -12.16 -16.42
CA ARG A 389 -12.78 -11.81 -17.15
C ARG A 389 -11.80 -12.99 -17.20
N ALA A 390 -11.75 -13.80 -16.14
CA ALA A 390 -10.99 -15.04 -16.04
C ALA A 390 -11.26 -16.01 -17.20
N SER A 391 -12.53 -16.20 -17.59
CA SER A 391 -12.93 -17.21 -18.58
C SER A 391 -12.67 -16.82 -20.03
N ILE A 392 -12.35 -15.55 -20.31
CA ILE A 392 -12.19 -15.00 -21.67
C ILE A 392 -10.72 -15.04 -22.09
N TRP A 393 -10.39 -15.91 -23.05
CA TRP A 393 -9.07 -16.11 -23.63
C TRP A 393 -9.02 -15.50 -25.05
N ALA A 394 -8.02 -15.87 -25.86
CA ALA A 394 -7.87 -15.36 -27.22
C ALA A 394 -8.85 -16.02 -28.20
N HIS A 395 -8.98 -17.35 -28.17
CA HIS A 395 -9.88 -18.09 -29.05
C HIS A 395 -11.08 -18.74 -28.33
N ARG A 396 -11.23 -18.56 -27.01
CA ARG A 396 -12.36 -19.12 -26.24
C ARG A 396 -12.91 -18.21 -25.14
N ALA A 397 -14.15 -18.43 -24.74
CA ALA A 397 -14.80 -17.76 -23.60
C ALA A 397 -15.88 -18.65 -22.96
N THR A 398 -16.15 -18.48 -21.66
CA THR A 398 -17.31 -19.11 -21.00
C THR A 398 -18.44 -18.10 -20.83
N LEU A 399 -19.54 -18.34 -21.54
CA LEU A 399 -20.78 -17.56 -21.45
C LEU A 399 -21.55 -17.93 -20.16
N ARG A 400 -22.19 -16.94 -19.53
CA ARG A 400 -22.90 -17.09 -18.23
C ARG A 400 -24.34 -16.60 -18.26
N GLY A 401 -25.17 -17.18 -17.40
CA GLY A 401 -26.54 -16.78 -17.14
C GLY A 401 -27.19 -17.61 -16.04
N SER A 402 -28.45 -17.34 -15.72
CA SER A 402 -29.23 -18.14 -14.76
C SER A 402 -30.60 -18.53 -15.32
N LEU A 403 -31.03 -19.73 -14.97
CA LEU A 403 -32.40 -20.22 -15.10
C LEU A 403 -33.23 -19.67 -13.93
N VAL A 404 -34.06 -18.66 -14.21
CA VAL A 404 -34.92 -18.02 -13.20
C VAL A 404 -36.31 -18.65 -13.10
N LYS A 405 -36.70 -19.50 -14.06
CA LYS A 405 -37.98 -20.22 -14.07
C LYS A 405 -37.79 -21.68 -14.49
N ALA A 406 -38.37 -22.61 -13.73
CA ALA A 406 -38.35 -24.03 -14.08
C ALA A 406 -39.04 -24.27 -15.44
N THR A 407 -38.38 -25.04 -16.32
CA THR A 407 -38.84 -25.28 -17.69
C THR A 407 -38.47 -26.68 -18.19
N SER A 408 -39.14 -27.13 -19.26
CA SER A 408 -38.75 -28.29 -20.08
C SER A 408 -38.14 -27.88 -21.42
N GLU A 409 -38.04 -26.58 -21.71
CA GLU A 409 -37.44 -26.06 -22.93
C GLU A 409 -35.92 -26.28 -22.97
N PRO A 410 -35.31 -26.51 -24.15
CA PRO A 410 -33.87 -26.64 -24.28
C PRO A 410 -33.16 -25.33 -23.96
N LEU A 411 -32.11 -25.40 -23.15
CA LEU A 411 -31.34 -24.25 -22.68
C LEU A 411 -30.08 -24.08 -23.53
N SER A 412 -29.81 -22.86 -23.97
CA SER A 412 -28.71 -22.51 -24.88
C SER A 412 -28.26 -21.07 -24.66
N PHE A 413 -27.11 -20.72 -25.24
CA PHE A 413 -26.71 -19.34 -25.46
C PHE A 413 -26.64 -19.06 -26.96
N GLN A 414 -26.98 -17.84 -27.34
CA GLN A 414 -26.72 -17.30 -28.68
C GLN A 414 -25.63 -16.22 -28.56
N TYR A 415 -24.62 -16.28 -29.41
CA TYR A 415 -23.52 -15.31 -29.46
C TYR A 415 -23.21 -14.88 -30.90
N ARG A 416 -22.65 -13.68 -31.07
CA ARG A 416 -22.19 -13.14 -32.35
C ARG A 416 -21.14 -12.05 -32.14
N GLN A 417 -20.37 -11.74 -33.18
CA GLN A 417 -19.53 -10.53 -33.16
C GLN A 417 -20.45 -9.30 -33.11
N THR A 418 -20.14 -8.34 -32.23
CA THR A 418 -21.01 -7.19 -31.97
C THR A 418 -21.31 -6.40 -33.24
N GLY A 419 -22.59 -6.14 -33.51
CA GLY A 419 -23.03 -5.40 -34.71
C GLY A 419 -23.13 -6.23 -35.99
N THR A 420 -23.00 -7.56 -35.91
CA THR A 420 -23.43 -8.48 -37.00
C THR A 420 -24.87 -8.95 -36.77
N ASP A 421 -25.62 -9.29 -37.82
CA ASP A 421 -27.02 -9.71 -37.65
C ASP A 421 -27.19 -11.16 -37.15
N SER A 422 -26.27 -12.06 -37.55
CA SER A 422 -26.46 -13.51 -37.44
C SER A 422 -25.94 -14.10 -36.12
N TRP A 423 -26.84 -14.68 -35.34
CA TRP A 423 -26.52 -15.41 -34.11
C TRP A 423 -26.05 -16.84 -34.37
N THR A 424 -24.99 -17.26 -33.68
CA THR A 424 -24.58 -18.67 -33.55
C THR A 424 -25.07 -19.20 -32.21
N SER A 425 -25.60 -20.43 -32.16
CA SER A 425 -26.15 -21.04 -30.94
C SER A 425 -25.24 -22.13 -30.38
N VAL A 426 -25.10 -22.19 -29.07
CA VAL A 426 -24.37 -23.23 -28.32
C VAL A 426 -25.25 -23.78 -27.19
N PRO A 427 -25.32 -25.11 -26.96
CA PRO A 427 -26.07 -25.67 -25.84
C PRO A 427 -25.53 -25.21 -24.48
N ALA A 428 -26.41 -24.95 -23.52
CA ALA A 428 -26.03 -24.53 -22.17
C ALA A 428 -26.06 -25.71 -21.18
N THR A 429 -25.03 -25.79 -20.34
CA THR A 429 -24.98 -26.68 -19.18
C THR A 429 -25.62 -26.01 -17.97
N LEU A 430 -26.61 -26.64 -17.36
CA LEU A 430 -27.27 -26.19 -16.14
C LEU A 430 -26.66 -26.87 -14.90
N SER A 431 -26.30 -26.07 -13.89
CA SER A 431 -25.85 -26.54 -12.58
C SER A 431 -26.54 -25.73 -11.48
N GLY A 432 -27.46 -26.36 -10.74
CA GLY A 432 -28.37 -25.63 -9.85
C GLY A 432 -29.28 -24.70 -10.67
N SER A 433 -29.20 -23.39 -10.45
CA SER A 433 -29.81 -22.37 -11.30
C SER A 433 -28.86 -21.82 -12.37
N SER A 434 -27.55 -21.99 -12.24
CA SER A 434 -26.57 -21.35 -13.12
C SER A 434 -26.43 -22.07 -14.46
N LEU A 435 -26.35 -21.29 -15.54
CA LEU A 435 -26.13 -21.72 -16.92
C LEU A 435 -24.72 -21.32 -17.37
N SER A 436 -24.06 -22.23 -18.09
CA SER A 436 -22.75 -21.98 -18.68
C SER A 436 -22.57 -22.67 -20.03
N ALA A 437 -21.79 -22.06 -20.92
CA ALA A 437 -21.32 -22.71 -22.14
C ALA A 437 -19.93 -22.17 -22.52
N GLU A 438 -18.98 -23.07 -22.81
CA GLU A 438 -17.73 -22.67 -23.46
C GLU A 438 -17.96 -22.51 -24.97
N VAL A 439 -17.48 -21.40 -25.52
CA VAL A 439 -17.38 -21.16 -26.97
C VAL A 439 -15.92 -21.11 -27.35
N THR A 440 -15.56 -21.76 -28.46
CA THR A 440 -14.18 -21.89 -28.96
C THR A 440 -14.11 -21.51 -30.44
N GLY A 441 -12.91 -21.25 -30.96
CA GLY A 441 -12.71 -20.77 -32.33
C GLY A 441 -13.11 -19.29 -32.53
N LEU A 442 -13.15 -18.51 -31.45
CA LEU A 442 -13.34 -17.06 -31.51
C LEU A 442 -12.15 -16.38 -32.19
N THR A 443 -12.34 -15.14 -32.63
CA THR A 443 -11.26 -14.30 -33.17
C THR A 443 -10.62 -13.49 -32.02
N PRO A 444 -9.28 -13.44 -31.89
CA PRO A 444 -8.59 -12.65 -30.86
C PRO A 444 -8.81 -11.15 -31.02
N GLY A 445 -8.91 -10.42 -29.90
CA GLY A 445 -9.10 -8.96 -29.88
C GLY A 445 -10.45 -8.46 -30.41
N VAL A 446 -11.46 -9.33 -30.50
CA VAL A 446 -12.78 -9.01 -31.06
C VAL A 446 -13.85 -8.98 -29.97
N THR A 447 -14.75 -7.99 -30.05
CA THR A 447 -15.91 -7.88 -29.16
C THR A 447 -17.09 -8.70 -29.68
N TYR A 448 -17.65 -9.50 -28.77
CA TYR A 448 -18.82 -10.34 -28.95
C TYR A 448 -19.95 -9.89 -28.03
N GLU A 449 -21.19 -10.05 -28.50
CA GLU A 449 -22.40 -9.94 -27.69
C GLU A 449 -23.06 -11.33 -27.60
N TYR A 450 -23.72 -11.62 -26.48
CA TYR A 450 -24.45 -12.88 -26.28
C TYR A 450 -25.70 -12.74 -25.41
N GLN A 451 -26.58 -13.74 -25.50
CA GLN A 451 -27.82 -13.85 -24.74
C GLN A 451 -28.11 -15.31 -24.35
N ALA A 452 -28.65 -15.54 -23.16
CA ALA A 452 -29.22 -16.83 -22.77
C ALA A 452 -30.58 -17.06 -23.47
N VAL A 453 -30.90 -18.30 -23.84
CA VAL A 453 -32.13 -18.66 -24.55
C VAL A 453 -32.72 -19.97 -24.02
N ALA A 454 -34.02 -19.96 -23.75
CA ALA A 454 -34.81 -21.16 -23.42
C ALA A 454 -35.83 -21.43 -24.54
N GLY A 455 -35.62 -22.49 -25.32
CA GLY A 455 -36.50 -22.84 -26.44
C GLY A 455 -36.46 -21.77 -27.54
N SER A 456 -37.52 -20.97 -27.62
CA SER A 456 -37.61 -19.78 -28.49
C SER A 456 -37.54 -18.44 -27.76
N GLN A 457 -37.53 -18.45 -26.42
CA GLN A 457 -37.49 -17.25 -25.60
C GLN A 457 -36.05 -16.89 -25.26
N ALA A 458 -35.51 -15.90 -25.97
CA ALA A 458 -34.26 -15.24 -25.58
C ALA A 458 -34.47 -14.40 -24.31
N SER A 459 -33.39 -14.20 -23.56
CA SER A 459 -33.36 -13.22 -22.48
C SER A 459 -33.47 -11.81 -23.03
N VAL A 460 -34.13 -10.91 -22.29
CA VAL A 460 -34.21 -9.48 -22.64
C VAL A 460 -32.88 -8.74 -22.41
N LYS A 461 -31.98 -9.32 -21.62
CA LYS A 461 -30.63 -8.81 -21.39
C LYS A 461 -29.64 -9.52 -22.32
N THR A 462 -28.81 -8.74 -23.01
CA THR A 462 -27.55 -9.18 -23.62
C THR A 462 -26.38 -8.88 -22.68
N ALA A 463 -25.31 -9.66 -22.79
CA ALA A 463 -24.01 -9.41 -22.16
C ALA A 463 -22.93 -9.25 -23.26
N THR A 464 -21.78 -8.66 -22.93
CA THR A 464 -20.71 -8.40 -23.91
C THR A 464 -19.32 -8.73 -23.36
N PHE A 465 -18.43 -9.22 -24.23
CA PHE A 465 -17.03 -9.45 -23.88
C PHE A 465 -16.09 -9.20 -25.07
N THR A 466 -14.82 -8.94 -24.79
CA THR A 466 -13.77 -8.83 -25.82
C THR A 466 -12.71 -9.89 -25.55
N THR A 467 -12.41 -10.72 -26.56
CA THR A 467 -11.36 -11.74 -26.48
C THR A 467 -9.98 -11.12 -26.28
N GLU A 468 -9.06 -11.88 -25.70
CA GLU A 468 -7.67 -11.44 -25.57
C GLU A 468 -7.03 -11.26 -26.96
N SER A 469 -6.10 -10.32 -27.08
CA SER A 469 -5.37 -10.10 -28.33
C SER A 469 -4.28 -11.17 -28.50
N ALA A 470 -4.14 -11.70 -29.72
CA ALA A 470 -3.00 -12.53 -30.09
C ALA A 470 -1.77 -11.62 -30.29
N THR A 471 -1.17 -11.22 -29.17
CA THR A 471 -0.13 -10.18 -29.11
C THR A 471 1.19 -10.72 -29.64
N ALA A 472 1.58 -10.30 -30.84
CA ALA A 472 2.88 -10.61 -31.42
C ALA A 472 4.02 -9.97 -30.62
N LEU A 473 5.18 -10.64 -30.59
CA LEU A 473 6.40 -10.14 -29.94
C LEU A 473 7.07 -9.07 -30.82
N PRO A 474 7.33 -7.83 -30.32
CA PRO A 474 8.05 -6.82 -31.09
C PRO A 474 9.45 -7.28 -31.51
N ASN A 475 9.86 -7.01 -32.76
CA ASN A 475 11.16 -7.38 -33.34
C ASN A 475 11.55 -8.87 -33.12
N SER A 476 10.60 -9.80 -33.19
CA SER A 476 10.84 -11.22 -32.90
C SER A 476 11.50 -12.01 -34.03
N SER A 477 11.61 -11.43 -35.22
CA SER A 477 12.49 -11.86 -36.32
C SER A 477 13.87 -11.20 -36.28
N PHE A 478 14.19 -10.45 -35.20
CA PHE A 478 15.49 -9.84 -34.91
C PHE A 478 16.14 -9.04 -36.07
N GLU A 479 15.35 -8.41 -36.93
CA GLU A 479 15.83 -7.59 -38.05
C GLU A 479 16.33 -6.22 -37.59
N ASN A 480 15.70 -5.65 -36.55
CA ASN A 480 15.95 -4.25 -36.17
C ASN A 480 17.07 -4.15 -35.12
N TRP A 481 18.13 -3.41 -35.46
CA TRP A 481 19.28 -3.18 -34.59
C TRP A 481 19.81 -1.75 -34.70
N GLN A 482 20.51 -1.31 -33.65
CA GLN A 482 21.43 -0.18 -33.73
C GLN A 482 22.67 -0.41 -32.86
N THR A 483 23.71 0.41 -33.07
CA THR A 483 24.88 0.46 -32.18
C THR A 483 24.86 1.81 -31.45
N LEU A 484 24.82 1.77 -30.12
CA LEU A 484 24.82 2.95 -29.26
C LEU A 484 26.22 3.60 -29.21
N SER A 485 26.29 4.84 -28.73
CA SER A 485 27.56 5.56 -28.52
C SER A 485 28.50 4.90 -27.49
N SER A 486 28.00 3.94 -26.72
CA SER A 486 28.76 3.06 -25.83
C SER A 486 29.39 1.85 -26.53
N SER A 487 29.25 1.72 -27.86
CA SER A 487 29.59 0.53 -28.66
C SER A 487 28.73 -0.72 -28.37
N ALA A 488 27.69 -0.60 -27.54
CA ALA A 488 26.72 -1.67 -27.31
C ALA A 488 25.79 -1.81 -28.51
N MET A 489 25.65 -3.02 -29.03
CA MET A 489 24.63 -3.37 -30.04
C MET A 489 23.32 -3.70 -29.33
N VAL A 490 22.19 -3.17 -29.80
CA VAL A 490 20.88 -3.35 -29.17
C VAL A 490 19.79 -3.67 -30.20
N LEU A 491 18.78 -4.42 -29.78
CA LEU A 491 17.80 -5.10 -30.64
C LEU A 491 16.52 -4.25 -30.88
N TYR A 492 16.74 -2.98 -31.23
CA TYR A 492 15.69 -2.05 -31.65
C TYR A 492 16.31 -0.97 -32.55
N GLY A 493 15.56 -0.48 -33.53
CA GLY A 493 15.99 0.54 -34.49
C GLY A 493 16.02 1.96 -33.87
N PRO A 494 16.69 2.93 -34.53
CA PRO A 494 16.73 4.31 -34.06
C PRO A 494 15.34 4.95 -34.00
N GLY A 495 14.84 5.22 -32.79
CA GLY A 495 13.49 5.76 -32.54
C GLY A 495 12.42 4.70 -32.28
N GLU A 496 12.77 3.42 -32.26
CA GLU A 496 11.87 2.33 -31.84
C GLU A 496 11.91 2.12 -30.33
N GLU A 497 10.83 1.58 -29.76
CA GLU A 497 10.80 1.20 -28.35
C GLU A 497 11.57 -0.10 -28.10
N MET A 498 12.42 -0.09 -27.08
CA MET A 498 13.16 -1.28 -26.65
C MET A 498 12.22 -2.29 -25.99
N PHE A 499 12.09 -3.47 -26.59
CA PHE A 499 11.40 -4.63 -26.00
C PHE A 499 12.42 -5.65 -25.46
N TRP A 500 13.40 -6.01 -26.30
CA TRP A 500 14.53 -6.89 -26.01
C TRP A 500 15.78 -6.12 -25.56
N ASP A 501 16.57 -6.74 -24.68
CA ASP A 501 17.92 -6.28 -24.33
C ASP A 501 18.87 -7.48 -24.04
N SER A 502 20.13 -7.20 -23.72
CA SER A 502 21.21 -8.18 -23.57
C SER A 502 22.34 -7.69 -22.63
N GLY A 503 23.30 -8.57 -22.33
CA GLY A 503 24.54 -8.24 -21.62
C GLY A 503 25.51 -7.34 -22.40
N ASN A 504 25.16 -6.86 -23.59
CA ASN A 504 25.98 -5.95 -24.40
C ASN A 504 26.29 -4.64 -23.68
N HIS A 505 25.34 -4.08 -22.92
CA HIS A 505 25.57 -2.87 -22.13
C HIS A 505 26.73 -3.01 -21.13
N GLY A 506 26.91 -4.19 -20.53
CA GLY A 506 28.05 -4.48 -19.66
C GLY A 506 29.34 -4.78 -20.45
N SER A 507 29.25 -5.59 -21.51
CA SER A 507 30.44 -6.06 -22.24
C SER A 507 31.07 -5.02 -23.19
N ALA A 508 30.27 -4.09 -23.70
CA ALA A 508 30.74 -3.02 -24.60
C ALA A 508 31.67 -2.02 -23.91
N THR A 509 31.65 -1.96 -22.57
CA THR A 509 32.63 -1.21 -21.76
C THR A 509 34.08 -1.62 -22.04
N LEU A 510 34.31 -2.85 -22.54
CA LEU A 510 35.59 -3.37 -22.99
C LEU A 510 35.61 -3.72 -24.50
N ASN A 511 34.80 -2.99 -25.30
CA ASN A 511 34.68 -3.12 -26.75
C ASN A 511 34.33 -4.53 -27.26
N LYS A 512 33.48 -5.24 -26.52
CA LYS A 512 32.94 -6.56 -26.89
C LYS A 512 31.41 -6.51 -26.87
N ASN A 513 30.77 -7.25 -27.77
CA ASN A 513 29.36 -7.58 -27.65
C ASN A 513 29.26 -9.10 -27.50
N VAL A 514 28.40 -9.56 -26.58
CA VAL A 514 28.08 -10.97 -26.35
C VAL A 514 26.89 -11.44 -27.18
N THR A 515 26.12 -10.49 -27.71
CA THR A 515 24.93 -10.73 -28.53
C THR A 515 24.99 -9.84 -29.78
N THR A 516 24.75 -10.38 -30.97
CA THR A 516 24.98 -9.70 -32.26
C THR A 516 24.01 -10.22 -33.34
N PRO A 517 23.70 -9.43 -34.38
CA PRO A 517 23.07 -9.97 -35.59
C PRO A 517 24.01 -10.95 -36.32
N ASP A 518 23.46 -11.99 -36.96
CA ASP A 518 24.21 -12.93 -37.80
C ASP A 518 23.48 -13.20 -39.14
N GLU A 519 24.20 -13.04 -40.25
CA GLU A 519 23.66 -13.24 -41.61
C GLU A 519 23.81 -14.69 -42.13
N THR A 520 24.51 -15.56 -41.39
CA THR A 520 24.85 -16.93 -41.80
C THR A 520 23.76 -17.92 -41.42
N TYR A 521 23.42 -17.97 -40.13
CA TYR A 521 22.41 -18.86 -39.58
C TYR A 521 21.15 -18.05 -39.26
N LYS A 522 20.14 -18.17 -40.11
CA LYS A 522 18.82 -17.53 -39.97
C LYS A 522 17.76 -18.38 -40.67
N HIS A 523 16.51 -18.23 -40.27
CA HIS A 523 15.34 -18.84 -40.90
C HIS A 523 14.72 -17.91 -41.95
N SER A 524 14.46 -16.65 -41.60
CA SER A 524 13.94 -15.64 -42.54
C SER A 524 14.85 -14.40 -42.61
N GLY A 525 14.27 -13.25 -43.02
CA GLY A 525 14.91 -11.94 -43.01
C GLY A 525 16.34 -11.87 -43.58
N ARG A 526 17.16 -11.09 -42.88
CA ARG A 526 18.60 -10.91 -43.06
C ARG A 526 19.40 -11.34 -41.82
N TYR A 527 18.84 -11.22 -40.62
CA TYR A 527 19.53 -11.36 -39.35
C TYR A 527 18.79 -12.26 -38.36
N SER A 528 19.47 -13.27 -37.82
CA SER A 528 19.07 -13.86 -36.54
C SER A 528 19.80 -13.18 -35.38
N VAL A 529 19.32 -13.39 -34.15
CA VAL A 529 20.07 -13.02 -32.95
C VAL A 529 21.04 -14.13 -32.56
N LYS A 530 22.34 -13.86 -32.70
CA LYS A 530 23.43 -14.69 -32.21
C LYS A 530 23.86 -14.26 -30.81
N MET A 531 23.95 -15.22 -29.91
CA MET A 531 24.45 -15.11 -28.55
C MET A 531 25.72 -15.95 -28.42
N GLN A 532 26.86 -15.33 -28.13
CA GLN A 532 28.16 -16.00 -27.99
C GLN A 532 28.82 -15.69 -26.64
N SER A 533 28.85 -16.71 -25.78
CA SER A 533 29.51 -16.69 -24.47
C SER A 533 31.02 -16.51 -24.60
N GLN A 534 31.63 -15.67 -23.77
CA GLN A 534 33.05 -15.31 -23.88
C GLN A 534 33.63 -14.68 -22.61
N PHE A 535 34.96 -14.66 -22.50
CA PHE A 535 35.64 -13.85 -21.48
C PHE A 535 35.71 -12.37 -21.92
N VAL A 536 35.27 -11.47 -21.03
CA VAL A 536 35.25 -10.02 -21.22
C VAL A 536 36.23 -9.40 -20.23
N GLY A 537 37.37 -8.95 -20.73
CA GLY A 537 38.50 -8.52 -19.90
C GLY A 537 39.70 -8.03 -20.72
N VAL A 538 40.67 -7.44 -20.03
CA VAL A 538 41.92 -6.91 -20.59
C VAL A 538 43.11 -7.48 -19.80
N LEU A 539 44.14 -7.97 -20.49
CA LEU A 539 45.36 -8.54 -19.89
C LEU A 539 45.08 -9.64 -18.81
N GLY A 540 44.00 -10.40 -18.97
CA GLY A 540 43.58 -11.46 -18.04
C GLY A 540 42.73 -10.99 -16.85
N ILE A 541 42.50 -9.69 -16.69
CA ILE A 541 41.58 -9.13 -15.68
C ILE A 541 40.21 -8.92 -16.34
N GLY A 542 39.18 -9.58 -15.82
CA GLY A 542 37.83 -9.57 -16.40
C GLY A 542 36.93 -10.66 -15.81
N LYS A 543 35.76 -10.87 -16.43
CA LYS A 543 34.80 -11.93 -16.07
C LYS A 543 34.34 -12.71 -17.30
N PHE A 544 33.83 -13.91 -17.07
CA PHE A 544 32.99 -14.61 -18.04
C PHE A 544 31.68 -13.84 -18.22
N ALA A 545 31.21 -13.70 -19.46
CA ALA A 545 29.88 -13.20 -19.78
C ALA A 545 29.24 -14.14 -20.79
N ALA A 546 28.05 -14.64 -20.47
CA ALA A 546 27.28 -15.44 -21.41
C ALA A 546 26.69 -14.57 -22.53
N GLY A 547 26.59 -15.13 -23.74
CA GLY A 547 25.72 -14.56 -24.76
C GLY A 547 24.28 -14.74 -24.33
N ASN A 548 23.51 -13.65 -24.24
CA ASN A 548 22.14 -13.70 -23.75
C ASN A 548 21.21 -12.67 -24.40
N LEU A 549 19.92 -12.92 -24.27
CA LEU A 549 18.82 -12.12 -24.77
C LEU A 549 17.69 -12.20 -23.74
N PHE A 550 17.04 -11.07 -23.44
CA PHE A 550 15.87 -11.09 -22.56
C PHE A 550 14.88 -9.98 -22.91
N VAL A 551 13.60 -10.25 -22.65
CA VAL A 551 12.53 -9.25 -22.64
C VAL A 551 12.71 -8.40 -21.38
N GLY A 552 12.94 -7.09 -21.53
CA GLY A 552 13.25 -6.21 -20.41
C GLY A 552 14.34 -5.17 -20.72
N GLN A 553 15.17 -4.83 -19.73
CA GLN A 553 16.23 -3.82 -19.81
C GLN A 553 17.45 -4.13 -18.93
N TYR A 554 18.66 -3.90 -19.43
CA TYR A 554 19.88 -3.79 -18.63
C TYR A 554 19.92 -2.39 -17.98
N LEU A 555 19.72 -2.32 -16.66
CA LEU A 555 19.60 -1.04 -15.95
C LEU A 555 20.95 -0.34 -15.74
N ARG A 556 21.96 -1.08 -15.29
CA ARG A 556 23.31 -0.56 -15.00
C ARG A 556 24.34 -1.67 -14.76
N THR A 557 25.61 -1.32 -14.85
CA THR A 557 26.72 -2.13 -14.33
C THR A 557 27.10 -1.66 -12.93
N ASP A 558 27.20 -2.57 -11.96
CA ASP A 558 27.77 -2.35 -10.63
C ASP A 558 29.16 -3.02 -10.59
N GLY A 559 30.21 -2.21 -10.76
CA GLY A 559 31.59 -2.69 -10.83
C GLY A 559 31.86 -3.53 -12.07
N THR A 560 31.66 -4.85 -11.96
CA THR A 560 31.82 -5.84 -13.05
C THR A 560 30.56 -6.67 -13.29
N ASP A 561 29.44 -6.26 -12.69
CA ASP A 561 28.27 -7.10 -12.48
C ASP A 561 27.01 -6.42 -13.01
N GLY A 562 26.09 -7.19 -13.59
CA GLY A 562 24.86 -6.66 -14.18
C GLY A 562 23.77 -6.45 -13.14
N VAL A 563 23.08 -5.31 -13.23
CA VAL A 563 21.74 -5.13 -12.70
C VAL A 563 20.79 -4.96 -13.87
N LEU A 564 19.83 -5.88 -13.96
CA LEU A 564 18.91 -6.03 -15.08
C LEU A 564 17.47 -5.99 -14.57
N SER A 565 16.53 -5.84 -15.48
CA SER A 565 15.10 -5.79 -15.23
C SER A 565 14.43 -6.68 -16.25
N PHE A 566 13.85 -7.80 -15.82
CA PHE A 566 13.21 -8.79 -16.68
C PHE A 566 11.70 -8.57 -16.70
N GLY A 567 11.14 -8.54 -17.91
CA GLY A 567 9.70 -8.43 -18.14
C GLY A 567 9.30 -7.19 -18.93
N ARG A 568 8.22 -7.32 -19.71
CA ARG A 568 7.50 -6.22 -20.36
C ARG A 568 5.98 -6.40 -20.15
N PRO A 569 5.19 -5.31 -20.08
CA PRO A 569 3.75 -5.40 -19.87
C PRO A 569 3.05 -6.28 -20.92
N PHE A 570 2.22 -7.21 -20.47
CA PHE A 570 1.60 -8.23 -21.31
C PHE A 570 0.38 -8.84 -20.62
N THR A 571 -0.76 -8.93 -21.32
CA THR A 571 -2.08 -9.22 -20.73
C THR A 571 -2.85 -10.37 -21.40
N SER A 572 -2.19 -11.14 -22.27
CA SER A 572 -2.78 -12.25 -23.02
C SER A 572 -2.25 -13.60 -22.50
N ARG A 573 -2.96 -14.70 -22.76
CA ARG A 573 -2.58 -16.06 -22.32
C ARG A 573 -2.23 -17.00 -23.50
N PRO A 574 -0.95 -17.02 -23.95
CA PRO A 574 -0.46 -17.95 -24.97
C PRO A 574 -0.26 -19.36 -24.40
N THR A 575 -0.44 -20.40 -25.22
CA THR A 575 -0.22 -21.81 -24.84
C THR A 575 1.19 -22.30 -25.12
N LYS A 576 1.90 -21.70 -26.10
CA LYS A 576 3.29 -22.05 -26.44
C LYS A 576 4.10 -20.84 -26.87
N LEU A 577 5.42 -20.91 -26.64
CA LEU A 577 6.41 -20.20 -27.46
C LEU A 577 6.82 -21.10 -28.63
N LYS A 578 6.97 -20.52 -29.81
CA LYS A 578 7.52 -21.17 -31.01
C LYS A 578 8.68 -20.34 -31.57
N GLY A 579 9.58 -20.97 -32.32
CA GLY A 579 10.50 -20.28 -33.21
C GLY A 579 11.57 -21.21 -33.79
N TYR A 580 12.71 -20.64 -34.15
CA TYR A 580 13.83 -21.37 -34.73
C TYR A 580 15.10 -21.18 -33.88
N ILE A 581 15.87 -22.24 -33.65
CA ILE A 581 17.07 -22.21 -32.80
C ILE A 581 18.22 -23.04 -33.35
N LYS A 582 19.44 -22.57 -33.15
CA LYS A 582 20.68 -23.34 -33.32
C LYS A 582 21.52 -23.19 -32.06
N TYR A 583 22.00 -24.28 -31.50
CA TYR A 583 22.92 -24.24 -30.36
C TYR A 583 24.13 -25.13 -30.59
N THR A 584 25.30 -24.63 -30.21
CA THR A 584 26.58 -25.33 -30.26
C THR A 584 27.24 -25.20 -28.89
N PRO A 585 27.17 -26.24 -28.02
CA PRO A 585 27.80 -26.21 -26.71
C PRO A 585 29.32 -26.27 -26.80
N GLY A 586 30.00 -25.45 -26.02
CA GLY A 586 31.42 -25.61 -25.75
C GLY A 586 31.69 -26.51 -24.54
N THR A 587 32.97 -26.80 -24.28
CA THR A 587 33.40 -27.40 -23.01
C THR A 587 33.59 -26.30 -21.97
N VAL A 588 32.93 -26.42 -20.81
CA VAL A 588 32.92 -25.42 -19.74
C VAL A 588 34.34 -25.09 -19.30
N ASP A 589 34.78 -23.85 -19.52
CA ASP A 589 36.12 -23.35 -19.16
C ASP A 589 36.08 -22.33 -18.01
N TYR A 590 34.92 -21.78 -17.68
CA TYR A 590 34.68 -20.98 -16.47
C TYR A 590 33.61 -21.63 -15.60
N SER A 591 33.86 -21.73 -14.29
CA SER A 591 32.87 -22.22 -13.33
C SER A 591 33.09 -21.59 -11.96
N SER A 592 32.01 -21.10 -11.37
CA SER A 592 31.93 -20.49 -10.03
C SER A 592 30.74 -21.04 -9.22
N THR A 593 30.11 -22.12 -9.68
CA THR A 593 29.01 -22.81 -8.99
C THR A 593 29.18 -24.33 -9.07
N ALA A 594 28.63 -25.07 -8.11
CA ALA A 594 28.67 -26.53 -8.09
C ALA A 594 27.77 -27.18 -9.17
N GLU A 595 26.75 -26.47 -9.63
CA GLU A 595 25.75 -26.97 -10.59
C GLU A 595 26.34 -27.36 -11.96
N LEU A 596 27.47 -26.75 -12.36
CA LEU A 596 28.13 -27.07 -13.63
C LEU A 596 29.66 -26.97 -13.50
N ALA A 597 30.31 -28.13 -13.48
CA ALA A 597 31.75 -28.25 -13.28
C ALA A 597 32.57 -27.92 -14.54
N LYS A 598 33.75 -27.34 -14.35
CA LYS A 598 34.74 -27.11 -15.42
C LYS A 598 35.14 -28.44 -16.08
N GLY A 599 35.10 -28.47 -17.41
CA GLY A 599 35.31 -29.68 -18.22
C GLY A 599 34.03 -30.43 -18.62
N ALA A 600 32.85 -30.04 -18.12
CA ALA A 600 31.56 -30.54 -18.60
C ALA A 600 31.21 -29.96 -19.99
N THR A 601 30.18 -30.53 -20.64
CA THR A 601 29.48 -29.87 -21.75
C THR A 601 28.64 -28.71 -21.19
N ASP A 602 28.71 -27.55 -21.82
CA ASP A 602 27.93 -26.38 -21.41
C ASP A 602 26.47 -26.45 -21.87
N ILE A 603 25.57 -25.84 -21.10
CA ILE A 603 24.11 -25.99 -21.27
C ILE A 603 23.54 -24.65 -21.75
N GLY A 604 22.90 -24.63 -22.92
CA GLY A 604 22.09 -23.48 -23.35
C GLY A 604 20.73 -23.51 -22.69
N SER A 605 20.04 -22.37 -22.58
CA SER A 605 18.70 -22.31 -22.00
C SER A 605 17.81 -21.30 -22.70
N VAL A 606 16.56 -21.66 -22.94
CA VAL A 606 15.48 -20.73 -23.29
C VAL A 606 14.33 -20.94 -22.31
N TYR A 607 13.77 -19.89 -21.72
CA TYR A 607 12.57 -19.99 -20.88
C TYR A 607 11.63 -18.80 -21.06
N ILE A 608 10.34 -19.09 -20.86
CA ILE A 608 9.22 -18.14 -20.86
C ILE A 608 8.48 -18.20 -19.52
N ALA A 609 8.08 -17.03 -19.01
CA ALA A 609 7.19 -16.93 -17.87
C ALA A 609 6.13 -15.84 -18.12
N ILE A 610 4.89 -16.16 -17.81
CA ILE A 610 3.73 -15.27 -17.84
C ILE A 610 3.27 -15.12 -16.39
N GLY A 611 2.99 -13.90 -15.92
CA GLY A 611 2.66 -13.68 -14.51
C GLY A 611 2.00 -12.34 -14.18
N ASP A 612 1.59 -12.20 -12.92
CA ASP A 612 0.87 -11.03 -12.37
C ASP A 612 1.73 -10.17 -11.40
N TRP A 613 3.03 -10.05 -11.69
CA TRP A 613 3.91 -9.11 -10.99
C TRP A 613 3.38 -7.66 -11.08
N SER A 614 3.67 -6.83 -10.08
CA SER A 614 3.36 -5.39 -10.11
C SER A 614 4.35 -4.60 -10.98
N GLU A 615 5.61 -5.01 -10.99
CA GLU A 615 6.73 -4.37 -11.69
C GLU A 615 7.66 -5.41 -12.34
N PRO A 616 8.47 -5.03 -13.34
CA PRO A 616 9.50 -5.90 -13.91
C PRO A 616 10.52 -6.40 -12.88
N ILE A 617 10.91 -7.67 -12.99
CA ILE A 617 11.71 -8.40 -12.00
C ILE A 617 13.17 -7.92 -12.04
N GLU A 618 13.64 -7.24 -10.99
CA GLU A 618 15.03 -6.80 -10.90
C GLU A 618 16.00 -7.95 -10.60
N ILE A 619 16.95 -8.19 -11.51
CA ILE A 619 18.00 -9.22 -11.43
C ILE A 619 19.33 -8.57 -11.06
N ARG A 620 20.10 -9.20 -10.16
CA ARG A 620 21.44 -8.72 -9.72
C ARG A 620 22.45 -9.86 -9.69
N THR A 621 23.38 -9.87 -10.65
CA THR A 621 24.41 -10.94 -10.74
C THR A 621 25.43 -10.89 -9.60
N LYS A 622 25.57 -9.74 -8.94
CA LYS A 622 26.44 -9.50 -7.78
C LYS A 622 25.87 -10.13 -6.50
N ASP A 623 24.62 -9.77 -6.19
CA ASP A 623 23.93 -10.13 -4.95
C ASP A 623 23.23 -11.50 -5.03
N LYS A 624 23.25 -12.15 -6.22
CA LYS A 624 22.52 -13.39 -6.57
C LYS A 624 21.00 -13.33 -6.35
N LYS A 625 20.42 -12.13 -6.47
CA LYS A 625 18.98 -11.96 -6.76
C LYS A 625 18.76 -12.35 -8.22
N LEU A 626 18.34 -13.59 -8.45
CA LEU A 626 18.13 -14.18 -9.78
C LEU A 626 16.64 -14.49 -9.99
N PHE A 627 16.26 -14.87 -11.21
CA PHE A 627 14.89 -15.25 -11.52
C PHE A 627 14.57 -16.61 -10.89
N ASP A 628 13.60 -16.66 -9.97
CA ASP A 628 13.10 -17.91 -9.42
C ASP A 628 11.93 -18.43 -10.25
N LYS A 629 12.12 -19.57 -10.92
CA LYS A 629 11.04 -20.22 -11.68
C LYS A 629 9.92 -20.78 -10.78
N ASN A 630 10.07 -20.78 -9.46
CA ASN A 630 9.06 -21.23 -8.51
C ASN A 630 8.22 -20.07 -7.92
N ASP A 631 8.49 -18.82 -8.34
CA ASP A 631 7.74 -17.63 -7.90
C ASP A 631 6.21 -17.82 -8.04
N GLU A 632 5.48 -17.46 -6.98
CA GLU A 632 4.01 -17.54 -6.91
C GLU A 632 3.32 -16.64 -7.94
N LYS A 633 3.98 -15.55 -8.39
CA LYS A 633 3.47 -14.62 -9.41
C LYS A 633 3.45 -15.20 -10.82
N ILE A 634 4.11 -16.33 -11.04
CA ILE A 634 4.06 -17.07 -12.31
C ILE A 634 2.69 -17.73 -12.46
N ILE A 635 1.96 -17.30 -13.48
CA ILE A 635 0.71 -17.90 -13.95
C ILE A 635 1.00 -19.09 -14.87
N ALA A 636 2.00 -18.98 -15.75
CA ALA A 636 2.43 -20.05 -16.64
C ALA A 636 3.93 -19.98 -16.96
N TYR A 637 4.57 -21.14 -17.16
CA TYR A 637 6.01 -21.24 -17.39
C TYR A 637 6.37 -22.33 -18.39
N GLY A 638 7.42 -22.12 -19.18
CA GLY A 638 8.01 -23.15 -20.03
C GLY A 638 9.53 -22.96 -20.13
N GLU A 639 10.30 -24.05 -20.12
CA GLU A 639 11.76 -24.02 -20.27
C GLU A 639 12.27 -25.12 -21.18
N TRP A 640 13.39 -24.85 -21.86
CA TRP A 640 14.18 -25.87 -22.54
C TRP A 640 15.66 -25.69 -22.21
N ASP A 641 16.25 -26.72 -21.60
CA ASP A 641 17.69 -26.87 -21.41
C ASP A 641 18.32 -27.58 -22.61
N LEU A 642 19.11 -26.85 -23.39
CA LEU A 642 19.85 -27.34 -24.53
C LEU A 642 21.17 -27.95 -24.04
N THR A 643 21.11 -29.23 -23.67
CA THR A 643 22.25 -30.03 -23.18
C THR A 643 23.10 -30.65 -24.30
N THR A 644 22.65 -30.55 -25.55
CA THR A 644 23.30 -31.05 -26.76
C THR A 644 23.19 -30.02 -27.89
N ALA A 645 23.96 -30.20 -28.97
CA ALA A 645 23.89 -29.31 -30.13
C ALA A 645 22.54 -29.44 -30.86
N THR A 646 21.96 -28.31 -31.29
CA THR A 646 20.71 -28.27 -32.08
C THR A 646 20.97 -27.62 -33.44
N GLN A 647 20.39 -28.20 -34.49
CA GLN A 647 20.65 -27.85 -35.89
C GLN A 647 19.53 -28.40 -36.78
N GLY A 648 19.12 -27.64 -37.80
CA GLY A 648 18.18 -28.09 -38.82
C GLY A 648 18.76 -29.20 -39.71
N ALA A 649 17.91 -29.98 -40.38
CA ALA A 649 18.34 -31.09 -41.25
C ALA A 649 19.13 -30.64 -42.50
N ASP A 650 19.00 -29.36 -42.87
CA ASP A 650 19.76 -28.63 -43.88
C ASP A 650 21.12 -28.11 -43.38
N GLY A 651 21.35 -28.14 -42.07
CA GLY A 651 22.47 -27.52 -41.38
C GLY A 651 22.17 -26.15 -40.75
N GLY A 652 20.96 -25.61 -40.93
CA GLY A 652 20.51 -24.32 -40.42
C GLY A 652 20.03 -24.36 -38.97
N LEU A 653 18.93 -23.68 -38.69
CA LEU A 653 18.23 -23.66 -37.41
C LEU A 653 17.18 -24.78 -37.36
N LEU A 654 16.89 -25.27 -36.15
CA LEU A 654 15.86 -26.24 -35.83
C LEU A 654 14.59 -25.50 -35.39
N GLU A 655 13.45 -25.81 -36.00
CA GLU A 655 12.12 -25.36 -35.53
C GLU A 655 11.84 -25.98 -34.15
N PHE A 656 11.31 -25.19 -33.22
CA PHE A 656 11.02 -25.63 -31.85
C PHE A 656 9.72 -25.07 -31.29
N GLU A 657 9.14 -25.79 -30.33
CA GLU A 657 8.05 -25.34 -29.46
C GLU A 657 8.45 -25.53 -27.99
N ILE A 658 8.12 -24.56 -27.15
CA ILE A 658 8.13 -24.69 -25.69
C ILE A 658 6.69 -24.46 -25.20
N PRO A 659 5.98 -25.52 -24.75
CA PRO A 659 4.69 -25.38 -24.09
C PRO A 659 4.78 -24.55 -22.81
N LEU A 660 3.70 -23.84 -22.47
CA LEU A 660 3.56 -23.15 -21.18
C LEU A 660 2.68 -23.98 -20.25
N ASP A 661 3.26 -24.48 -19.16
CA ASP A 661 2.54 -25.14 -18.08
C ASP A 661 1.83 -24.10 -17.21
N TYR A 662 0.50 -24.02 -17.33
CA TYR A 662 -0.34 -23.10 -16.54
C TYR A 662 -0.54 -23.61 -15.11
N ARG A 663 -0.18 -22.77 -14.13
CA ARG A 663 -0.39 -22.97 -12.68
C ARG A 663 -1.75 -22.46 -12.21
N SER A 664 -2.36 -21.55 -12.97
CA SER A 664 -3.72 -21.04 -12.76
C SER A 664 -4.32 -20.64 -14.10
N LEU A 665 -5.60 -20.97 -14.32
CA LEU A 665 -6.32 -20.57 -15.52
C LEU A 665 -7.09 -19.26 -15.34
N ASP A 666 -7.28 -18.80 -14.10
CA ASP A 666 -8.20 -17.70 -13.75
C ASP A 666 -7.49 -16.36 -13.55
N ARG A 667 -6.18 -16.39 -13.24
CA ARG A 667 -5.35 -15.19 -13.08
C ARG A 667 -5.07 -14.54 -14.43
N ILE A 668 -5.15 -13.21 -14.47
CA ILE A 668 -4.88 -12.41 -15.67
C ILE A 668 -3.44 -11.89 -15.62
N PRO A 669 -2.62 -12.10 -16.67
CA PRO A 669 -1.25 -11.61 -16.69
C PRO A 669 -1.14 -10.08 -16.69
N SER A 670 -0.02 -9.58 -16.14
CA SER A 670 0.44 -8.20 -16.27
C SER A 670 1.80 -8.10 -16.96
N TYR A 671 2.66 -9.12 -16.88
CA TYR A 671 3.97 -9.15 -17.54
C TYR A 671 4.31 -10.50 -18.20
N LEU A 672 5.08 -10.41 -19.29
CA LEU A 672 5.79 -11.50 -19.96
C LEU A 672 7.28 -11.34 -19.70
N VAL A 673 7.93 -12.42 -19.26
CA VAL A 673 9.39 -12.60 -19.26
C VAL A 673 9.74 -13.65 -20.31
N LEU A 674 10.69 -13.35 -21.20
CA LEU A 674 11.41 -14.35 -21.98
C LEU A 674 12.91 -14.15 -21.80
N VAL A 675 13.67 -15.23 -21.66
CA VAL A 675 15.13 -15.20 -21.60
C VAL A 675 15.72 -16.33 -22.42
N ALA A 676 16.77 -16.03 -23.18
CA ALA A 676 17.64 -17.01 -23.82
C ALA A 676 19.10 -16.77 -23.42
N SER A 677 19.87 -17.85 -23.28
CA SER A 677 21.30 -17.79 -22.96
C SER A 677 22.06 -18.95 -23.60
N ALA A 678 23.21 -18.64 -24.20
CA ALA A 678 24.19 -19.62 -24.68
C ALA A 678 24.92 -20.35 -23.54
N SER A 679 24.83 -19.88 -22.29
CA SER A 679 25.30 -20.59 -21.09
C SER A 679 24.34 -20.34 -19.92
N LYS A 680 23.61 -21.37 -19.49
CA LYS A 680 22.53 -21.31 -18.48
C LYS A 680 22.96 -20.64 -17.18
N TYR A 681 24.16 -20.99 -16.69
CA TYR A 681 24.73 -20.48 -15.43
C TYR A 681 25.65 -19.25 -15.64
N GLY A 682 25.43 -18.48 -16.71
CA GLY A 682 26.23 -17.29 -17.04
C GLY A 682 26.15 -16.17 -16.00
N ASP A 683 25.02 -16.09 -15.28
CA ASP A 683 24.78 -15.27 -14.10
C ASP A 683 25.59 -15.71 -12.86
N TYR A 684 25.95 -17.00 -12.77
CA TYR A 684 26.97 -17.55 -11.89
C TYR A 684 28.39 -17.48 -12.50
N PHE A 685 28.60 -16.69 -13.56
CA PHE A 685 29.88 -16.58 -14.29
C PHE A 685 30.44 -17.96 -14.71
N THR A 686 29.54 -18.86 -15.12
CA THR A 686 29.80 -20.28 -15.39
C THR A 686 29.31 -20.67 -16.79
N GLY A 687 30.14 -21.39 -17.54
CA GLY A 687 29.86 -21.83 -18.91
C GLY A 687 31.12 -21.99 -19.75
N SER A 688 30.96 -22.08 -21.07
CA SER A 688 32.06 -22.16 -22.03
C SER A 688 32.19 -20.90 -22.88
N SER A 689 33.43 -20.42 -23.08
CA SER A 689 33.75 -19.39 -24.08
C SER A 689 33.66 -19.88 -25.54
N GLY A 690 33.32 -21.17 -25.75
CA GLY A 690 32.96 -21.73 -27.05
C GLY A 690 31.46 -21.81 -27.32
N SER A 691 30.60 -21.64 -26.31
CA SER A 691 29.16 -21.82 -26.48
C SER A 691 28.52 -20.70 -27.30
N THR A 692 27.76 -21.09 -28.31
CA THR A 692 27.05 -20.16 -29.19
C THR A 692 25.62 -20.63 -29.46
N MET A 693 24.66 -19.71 -29.37
CA MET A 693 23.26 -19.91 -29.69
C MET A 693 22.84 -18.90 -30.76
N TRP A 694 21.96 -19.29 -31.68
CA TRP A 694 21.24 -18.41 -32.59
C TRP A 694 19.75 -18.66 -32.43
N ILE A 695 18.93 -17.61 -32.37
CA ILE A 695 17.47 -17.70 -32.35
C ILE A 695 16.90 -16.82 -33.46
N ASP A 696 15.81 -17.26 -34.07
CA ASP A 696 15.10 -16.52 -35.13
C ASP A 696 13.59 -16.77 -35.09
N ASP A 697 12.83 -15.85 -35.69
CA ASP A 697 11.37 -15.83 -35.85
C ASP A 697 10.59 -16.39 -34.64
N LEU A 698 10.66 -15.71 -33.48
CA LEU A 698 9.88 -16.10 -32.30
C LEU A 698 8.39 -15.72 -32.45
N GLU A 699 7.52 -16.66 -32.09
CA GLU A 699 6.06 -16.55 -32.15
C GLU A 699 5.42 -17.01 -30.82
N LEU A 700 4.30 -16.40 -30.44
CA LEU A 700 3.46 -16.88 -29.35
C LEU A 700 2.18 -17.49 -29.93
N ILE A 701 1.89 -18.73 -29.56
CA ILE A 701 0.72 -19.49 -29.99
C ILE A 701 -0.42 -19.28 -28.98
N TYR A 702 -1.66 -19.14 -29.45
CA TYR A 702 -2.84 -18.84 -28.64
C TYR A 702 -3.97 -19.83 -28.94
N GLU A 703 -4.82 -20.10 -27.93
CA GLU A 703 -5.97 -21.02 -27.95
C GLU A 703 -7.17 -20.46 -27.13
#